data_AF-A0A8W8K106-F1
#
_entry.id   AF-A0A8W8K106-F1
#
_cell.length_a   1.000
_cell.length_b   1.000
_cell.length_c   1.000
_cell.angle_alpha   90.00
_cell.angle_beta   90.00
_cell.angle_gamma   90.00
#
_symmetry.space_group_name_H-M   'P 1'
#
loop_
_entity.id
_entity.type
_entity.pdbx_description
1 polymer ?
#
loop_
_entity_poly.entity_id
_entity_poly.type
_entity_poly.pdbx_seq_one_letter_code
_entity_poly.pdbx_strand_id
1 'polypeptide(L)'
;MDVDLDFYRSQHDKLVGREWLLSELDEKMFFSKRGVLLLAEMGYGKSAIVAHLICQSDKRFPGNWIHQHIVAFHICNFYSRKTLTPGNFVKNLAGGFSKQIPGFLQILEKNSRYHTYFENNICVEDPEGCLDFLVLKALNDLDMVNNTYIVVIDALDECIEHGSLNIFNLLWRRLPGFPKNIKFFITSRNTSDIRIARTQLMVIEKRPTDDSNTKDAYRFVENKIKYVSLSEQTHLKRIFKTSDIDTAVSKAVKYTKGNMLLLKNVLVRWLQYDMTLQLVSYTTFGDLFDDQLKRIFHNREVFKTVIKVFQVLCSTMEPLYVEELLTIADLKDNEIVDVLSIIGKELSHFIRQRNGKISLVHKSLATYLTDNTRKTEQFYVSKRDGCRLFAKYLLVLLQQRSFTNISIVDLASYAACSSDKEIKYQFLQNGKKYISEFPEMYIPEMYILHQAAAKLNSYTAMSLLLDLFSLRPVDKTDKGNITASYVAAAFGNHRSLKALLDRHADVNFTRLGPKYINETVDMLHFCKTYAFWEYSLLNIAAQNGHIQTVLTLVRHNVNVSHQTSFGSNSFLLAVENGHSNIVQEFLLRFKSIFITSLNQALYLSAKNGYLEIVDLLLYHGAEDLCLSCNSSQYWTSFHQTRLQTIDSGENLQMVNFVFLDDHRLIRCETAMETAIQNDHTEIVEILLKRSNDTLRCRESGGRAPIFTALKFKRSKIFNLLIHQIINELWIAMLIDLKSLSHMSI
;
A
#
# COMPACT_ATOMS: atom_id res chain seq x y z
N MET A 1 14.96 0.80 12.77
CA MET A 1 13.88 0.12 13.52
C MET A 1 14.47 -1.15 14.11
N ASP A 2 14.16 -1.48 15.37
CA ASP A 2 14.33 -2.85 15.89
C ASP A 2 13.32 -3.75 15.20
N VAL A 3 13.64 -4.13 13.96
CA VAL A 3 12.96 -5.20 13.27
C VAL A 3 13.35 -6.47 14.02
N ASP A 4 12.36 -7.29 14.40
CA ASP A 4 12.53 -8.55 15.14
C ASP A 4 13.30 -9.59 14.32
N LEU A 5 14.61 -9.35 14.21
CA LEU A 5 15.56 -10.23 13.52
C LEU A 5 15.67 -11.58 14.22
N ASP A 6 15.36 -11.67 15.52
CA ASP A 6 15.42 -12.92 16.27
C ASP A 6 14.38 -13.94 15.78
N PHE A 7 13.19 -13.49 15.37
CA PHE A 7 12.24 -14.38 14.69
C PHE A 7 12.82 -14.91 13.36
N TYR A 8 13.37 -14.04 12.52
CA TYR A 8 13.93 -14.44 11.21
C TYR A 8 15.14 -15.36 11.39
N ARG A 9 16.04 -15.06 12.32
CA ARG A 9 17.14 -15.95 12.73
C ARG A 9 16.62 -17.33 13.16
N SER A 10 15.53 -17.38 13.94
CA SER A 10 14.92 -18.66 14.34
C SER A 10 14.25 -19.45 13.21
N GLN A 11 13.91 -18.79 12.09
CA GLN A 11 13.37 -19.43 10.88
C GLN A 11 14.48 -19.87 9.91
N HIS A 12 15.61 -19.17 9.88
CA HIS A 12 16.78 -19.47 9.04
C HIS A 12 17.22 -20.94 9.17
N ASP A 13 17.41 -21.42 10.40
CA ASP A 13 17.90 -22.79 10.67
C ASP A 13 16.88 -23.90 10.36
N LYS A 14 15.65 -23.51 9.98
CA LYS A 14 14.52 -24.42 9.77
C LYS A 14 14.12 -24.53 8.29
N LEU A 15 14.83 -23.84 7.37
CA LEU A 15 14.59 -23.98 5.93
C LEU A 15 15.15 -25.34 5.46
N VAL A 16 14.28 -26.15 4.85
CA VAL A 16 14.65 -27.45 4.27
C VAL A 16 14.28 -27.42 2.79
N GLY A 17 15.26 -27.69 1.92
CA GLY A 17 15.10 -27.63 0.47
C GLY A 17 15.11 -26.20 -0.07
N ARG A 18 14.41 -26.00 -1.20
CA ARG A 18 14.22 -24.73 -1.92
C ARG A 18 15.46 -24.15 -2.58
N GLU A 19 16.50 -24.97 -2.78
CA GLU A 19 17.69 -24.59 -3.53
C GLU A 19 17.35 -24.17 -4.97
N TRP A 20 16.41 -24.89 -5.59
CA TRP A 20 15.90 -24.58 -6.93
C TRP A 20 15.23 -23.20 -7.02
N LEU A 21 14.53 -22.78 -5.95
CA LEU A 21 13.83 -21.49 -5.93
C LEU A 21 14.82 -20.35 -5.69
N LEU A 22 15.84 -20.57 -4.85
CA LEU A 22 16.93 -19.62 -4.67
C LEU A 22 17.71 -19.41 -5.99
N SER A 23 17.99 -20.50 -6.71
CA SER A 23 18.63 -20.41 -8.03
C SER A 23 17.76 -19.66 -9.06
N GLU A 24 16.45 -19.94 -9.10
CA GLU A 24 15.51 -19.22 -9.96
C GLU A 24 15.42 -17.73 -9.58
N LEU A 25 15.45 -17.42 -8.27
CA LEU A 25 15.47 -16.05 -7.76
C LEU A 25 16.75 -15.32 -8.17
N ASP A 26 17.92 -15.94 -8.04
CA ASP A 26 19.20 -15.36 -8.44
C ASP A 26 19.18 -15.01 -9.94
N GLU A 27 18.77 -15.95 -10.79
CA GLU A 27 18.65 -15.75 -12.23
C GLU A 27 17.68 -14.60 -12.58
N LYS A 28 16.46 -14.63 -12.01
CA LYS A 28 15.43 -13.62 -12.26
C LYS A 28 15.87 -12.25 -11.74
N MET A 29 16.50 -12.18 -10.57
CA MET A 29 17.01 -10.92 -10.03
C MET A 29 18.12 -10.35 -10.90
N PHE A 30 18.99 -11.20 -11.46
CA PHE A 30 20.05 -10.78 -12.38
C PHE A 30 19.48 -10.14 -13.65
N PHE A 31 18.53 -10.80 -14.32
CA PHE A 31 17.93 -10.30 -15.58
C PHE A 31 16.84 -9.24 -15.40
N SER A 32 16.23 -9.12 -14.22
CA SER A 32 15.18 -8.14 -13.98
C SER A 32 15.71 -6.71 -14.07
N LYS A 33 14.91 -5.79 -14.64
CA LYS A 33 15.21 -4.36 -14.66
C LYS A 33 14.99 -3.68 -13.31
N ARG A 34 13.96 -4.10 -12.58
CA ARG A 34 13.52 -3.47 -11.33
C ARG A 34 13.48 -4.42 -10.12
N GLY A 35 13.67 -5.71 -10.36
CA GLY A 35 13.60 -6.73 -9.32
C GLY A 35 12.51 -7.78 -9.55
N VAL A 36 12.21 -8.52 -8.50
CA VAL A 36 11.37 -9.71 -8.51
C VAL A 36 10.30 -9.66 -7.43
N LEU A 37 9.08 -10.07 -7.80
CA LEU A 37 7.96 -10.28 -6.90
C LEU A 37 7.65 -11.78 -6.78
N LEU A 38 7.86 -12.34 -5.60
CA LEU A 38 7.52 -13.73 -5.26
C LEU A 38 6.09 -13.81 -4.71
N LEU A 39 5.18 -14.32 -5.53
CA LEU A 39 3.80 -14.60 -5.16
C LEU A 39 3.64 -16.06 -4.77
N ALA A 40 3.27 -16.31 -3.52
CA ALA A 40 2.93 -17.65 -3.08
C ALA A 40 1.89 -17.62 -1.96
N GLU A 41 1.20 -18.73 -1.79
CA GLU A 41 0.20 -18.90 -0.73
C GLU A 41 0.83 -18.96 0.68
N MET A 42 -0.04 -18.93 1.69
CA MET A 42 0.35 -19.13 3.09
C MET A 42 1.05 -20.49 3.27
N GLY A 43 2.09 -20.51 4.09
CA GLY A 43 2.81 -21.76 4.40
C GLY A 43 3.80 -22.23 3.35
N TYR A 44 3.96 -21.47 2.26
CA TYR A 44 4.96 -21.74 1.23
C TYR A 44 6.41 -21.42 1.68
N GLY A 45 6.61 -20.76 2.83
CA GLY A 45 7.96 -20.46 3.34
C GLY A 45 8.58 -19.15 2.85
N LYS A 46 7.78 -18.19 2.34
CA LYS A 46 8.25 -16.87 1.88
C LYS A 46 9.15 -16.16 2.89
N SER A 47 8.69 -16.00 4.14
CA SER A 47 9.49 -15.37 5.20
C SER A 47 10.72 -16.18 5.60
N ALA A 48 10.72 -17.50 5.42
CA ALA A 48 11.90 -18.33 5.66
C ALA A 48 12.95 -18.14 4.55
N ILE A 49 12.54 -17.96 3.30
CA ILE A 49 13.42 -17.57 2.19
C ILE A 49 14.01 -16.18 2.46
N VAL A 50 13.19 -15.20 2.86
CA VAL A 50 13.68 -13.87 3.23
C VAL A 50 14.64 -13.93 4.41
N ALA A 51 14.32 -14.73 5.44
CA ALA A 51 15.23 -14.97 6.56
C ALA A 51 16.57 -15.54 6.10
N HIS A 52 16.55 -16.51 5.19
CA HIS A 52 17.75 -17.10 4.62
C HIS A 52 18.60 -16.06 3.87
N LEU A 53 17.96 -15.20 3.07
CA LEU A 53 18.63 -14.15 2.32
C LEU A 53 19.18 -13.02 3.20
N ILE A 54 18.52 -12.68 4.32
CA ILE A 54 18.97 -11.57 5.19
C ILE A 54 19.97 -12.04 6.26
N CYS A 55 19.73 -13.20 6.88
CA CYS A 55 20.44 -13.64 8.10
C CYS A 55 21.59 -14.61 7.83
N GLN A 56 22.08 -14.71 6.61
CA GLN A 56 22.93 -15.83 6.20
C GLN A 56 24.23 -15.93 7.03
N SER A 57 24.38 -17.06 7.72
CA SER A 57 25.63 -17.55 8.34
C SER A 57 25.97 -18.97 7.87
N ASP A 58 25.22 -19.49 6.89
CA ASP A 58 25.28 -20.88 6.44
C ASP A 58 26.45 -21.13 5.47
N LYS A 59 27.43 -21.94 5.92
CA LYS A 59 28.61 -22.34 5.14
C LYS A 59 28.29 -23.25 3.94
N ARG A 60 27.04 -23.72 3.77
CA ARG A 60 26.62 -24.52 2.61
C ARG A 60 26.41 -23.69 1.35
N PHE A 61 26.17 -22.38 1.50
CA PHE A 61 26.01 -21.44 0.39
C PHE A 61 26.88 -20.20 0.59
N PRO A 62 28.22 -20.35 0.62
CA PRO A 62 29.11 -19.21 0.68
C PRO A 62 28.93 -18.38 -0.61
N GLY A 63 28.46 -17.15 -0.47
CA GLY A 63 28.36 -16.21 -1.59
C GLY A 63 27.03 -16.20 -2.34
N ASN A 64 25.89 -16.26 -1.65
CA ASN A 64 24.61 -15.92 -2.27
C ASN A 64 24.68 -14.47 -2.80
N TRP A 65 24.52 -14.31 -4.11
CA TRP A 65 24.66 -13.01 -4.78
C TRP A 65 23.63 -12.02 -4.26
N ILE A 66 22.37 -12.42 -4.09
CA ILE A 66 21.34 -11.53 -3.56
C ILE A 66 21.75 -11.00 -2.18
N HIS A 67 22.15 -11.87 -1.24
CA HIS A 67 22.55 -11.49 0.12
C HIS A 67 23.63 -10.40 0.12
N GLN A 68 24.68 -10.59 -0.68
CA GLN A 68 25.81 -9.65 -0.78
C GLN A 68 25.43 -8.26 -1.28
N HIS A 69 24.32 -8.15 -2.02
CA HIS A 69 23.85 -6.89 -2.60
C HIS A 69 22.68 -6.27 -1.80
N ILE A 70 22.25 -6.86 -0.67
CA ILE A 70 21.16 -6.29 0.14
C ILE A 70 21.64 -5.00 0.84
N VAL A 71 20.98 -3.88 0.54
CA VAL A 71 21.26 -2.57 1.16
C VAL A 71 20.23 -2.14 2.19
N ALA A 72 19.01 -2.64 2.06
CA ALA A 72 17.93 -2.36 2.99
C ALA A 72 16.94 -3.51 2.98
N PHE A 73 16.28 -3.72 4.11
CA PHE A 73 15.14 -4.63 4.18
C PHE A 73 14.03 -4.04 5.02
N HIS A 74 12.80 -4.41 4.69
CA HIS A 74 11.59 -4.01 5.40
C HIS A 74 10.67 -5.21 5.59
N ILE A 75 10.03 -5.30 6.74
CA ILE A 75 9.18 -6.43 7.10
C ILE A 75 7.83 -5.88 7.49
N CYS A 76 6.82 -6.14 6.65
CA CYS A 76 5.45 -5.75 6.92
C CYS A 76 4.83 -6.74 7.93
N ASN A 77 4.54 -6.25 9.13
CA ASN A 77 3.86 -7.05 10.15
C ASN A 77 2.47 -6.48 10.41
N PHE A 78 1.44 -7.28 10.11
CA PHE A 78 0.03 -6.93 10.29
C PHE A 78 -0.29 -6.35 11.68
N TYR A 79 0.34 -6.88 12.74
CA TYR A 79 0.10 -6.45 14.12
C TYR A 79 0.96 -5.26 14.57
N SER A 80 1.73 -4.66 13.66
CA SER A 80 2.60 -3.53 13.98
C SER A 80 2.38 -2.37 13.01
N ARG A 81 1.55 -1.41 13.42
CA ARG A 81 1.32 -0.15 12.69
C ARG A 81 2.62 0.54 12.30
N LYS A 82 3.64 0.49 13.16
CA LYS A 82 4.96 1.06 12.90
C LYS A 82 5.56 0.54 11.59
N THR A 83 5.43 -0.76 11.32
CA THR A 83 5.93 -1.42 10.10
C THR A 83 5.02 -1.28 8.89
N LEU A 84 3.77 -0.87 9.08
CA LEU A 84 2.82 -0.70 7.97
C LEU A 84 2.68 0.76 7.53
N THR A 85 3.24 1.69 8.31
CA THR A 85 3.19 3.13 8.04
C THR A 85 4.16 3.48 6.90
N PRO A 86 3.69 4.05 5.77
CA PRO A 86 4.55 4.37 4.63
C PRO A 86 5.72 5.30 4.97
N GLY A 87 5.49 6.31 5.82
CA GLY A 87 6.56 7.19 6.30
C GLY A 87 7.70 6.47 7.01
N ASN A 88 7.37 5.47 7.84
CA ASN A 88 8.38 4.67 8.54
C ASN A 88 9.11 3.73 7.56
N PHE A 89 8.42 3.23 6.53
CA PHE A 89 9.05 2.49 5.45
C PHE A 89 10.11 3.35 4.75
N VAL A 90 9.79 4.60 4.39
CA VAL A 90 10.75 5.53 3.77
C VAL A 90 11.95 5.80 4.68
N LYS A 91 11.71 6.14 5.94
CA LYS A 91 12.79 6.34 6.93
C LYS A 91 13.69 5.11 7.05
N ASN A 92 13.11 3.92 6.96
CA ASN A 92 13.87 2.66 7.01
C ASN A 92 14.72 2.42 5.75
N LEU A 93 14.20 2.76 4.55
CA LEU A 93 14.99 2.71 3.32
C LEU A 93 16.18 3.66 3.39
N ALA A 94 15.93 4.93 3.71
CA ALA A 94 16.98 5.94 3.83
C ALA A 94 18.03 5.53 4.87
N GLY A 95 17.60 5.02 6.03
CA GLY A 95 18.53 4.52 7.05
C GLY A 95 19.34 3.28 6.63
N GLY A 96 18.78 2.40 5.80
CA GLY A 96 19.50 1.27 5.21
C GLY A 96 20.54 1.73 4.19
N PHE A 97 20.14 2.62 3.28
CA PHE A 97 21.00 3.20 2.26
C PHE A 97 22.16 3.99 2.87
N SER A 98 21.93 4.77 3.92
CA SER A 98 23.00 5.47 4.64
C SER A 98 24.07 4.56 5.21
N LYS A 99 23.73 3.30 5.52
CA LYS A 99 24.67 2.32 6.09
C LYS A 99 25.42 1.54 5.02
N GLN A 100 24.76 1.22 3.92
CA GLN A 100 25.25 0.23 2.95
C GLN A 100 25.64 0.82 1.59
N ILE A 101 25.13 2.01 1.23
CA ILE A 101 25.48 2.68 -0.04
C ILE A 101 26.55 3.74 0.24
N PRO A 102 27.78 3.59 -0.29
CA PRO A 102 28.84 4.58 -0.10
C PRO A 102 28.43 5.97 -0.57
N GLY A 103 28.73 7.00 0.23
CA GLY A 103 28.44 8.41 -0.10
C GLY A 103 26.99 8.85 0.16
N PHE A 104 26.03 7.94 0.33
CA PHE A 104 24.62 8.29 0.52
C PHE A 104 24.40 9.13 1.79
N LEU A 105 25.01 8.74 2.91
CA LEU A 105 24.91 9.50 4.16
C LEU A 105 25.50 10.91 4.03
N GLN A 106 26.60 11.07 3.30
CA GLN A 106 27.26 12.37 3.12
C GLN A 106 26.40 13.36 2.34
N ILE A 107 25.59 12.87 1.38
CA ILE A 107 24.60 13.71 0.69
C ILE A 107 23.49 14.13 1.65
N LEU A 108 23.04 13.22 2.51
CA LEU A 108 22.05 13.55 3.53
C LEU A 108 22.57 14.51 4.61
N GLU A 109 23.85 14.45 4.97
CA GLU A 109 24.43 15.36 5.98
C GLU A 109 24.69 16.77 5.42
N LYS A 110 24.93 16.90 4.10
CA LYS A 110 25.17 18.21 3.46
C LYS A 110 23.96 19.15 3.47
N ASN A 111 22.75 18.63 3.66
CA ASN A 111 21.54 19.44 3.60
C ASN A 111 20.74 19.30 4.90
N SER A 112 20.73 20.39 5.67
CA SER A 112 20.11 20.47 6.99
C SER A 112 18.61 20.12 6.99
N ARG A 113 17.92 20.23 5.84
CA ARG A 113 16.50 19.84 5.72
C ARG A 113 16.28 18.33 5.92
N TYR A 114 17.26 17.48 5.65
CA TYR A 114 17.08 16.03 5.79
C TYR A 114 16.90 15.59 7.25
N HIS A 115 17.62 16.22 8.19
CA HIS A 115 17.44 15.98 9.62
C HIS A 115 16.00 16.25 10.08
N THR A 116 15.39 17.32 9.54
CA THR A 116 14.00 17.69 9.84
C THR A 116 13.00 16.58 9.51
N TYR A 117 13.21 15.83 8.43
CA TYR A 117 12.33 14.70 8.06
C TYR A 117 12.50 13.48 8.96
N PHE A 118 13.71 13.24 9.49
CA PHE A 118 13.95 12.11 10.40
C PHE A 118 13.39 12.35 11.80
N GLU A 119 13.55 13.57 12.33
CA GLU A 119 13.16 13.92 13.70
C GLU A 119 11.67 14.23 13.87
N ASN A 120 11.02 14.80 12.85
CA ASN A 120 9.60 15.15 12.92
C ASN A 120 8.69 14.05 12.36
N ASN A 121 7.38 14.20 12.57
CA ASN A 121 6.34 13.36 11.98
C ASN A 121 6.09 13.63 10.49
N ILE A 122 6.92 14.44 9.82
CA ILE A 122 6.74 14.87 8.43
C ILE A 122 6.60 13.68 7.48
N CYS A 123 7.46 12.66 7.56
CA CYS A 123 7.31 11.50 6.67
C CYS A 123 6.03 10.69 6.93
N VAL A 124 5.44 10.78 8.12
CA VAL A 124 4.15 10.13 8.42
C VAL A 124 3.01 10.92 7.77
N GLU A 125 3.12 12.24 7.74
CA GLU A 125 2.15 13.16 7.12
C GLU A 125 2.26 13.18 5.59
N ASP A 126 3.49 13.16 5.06
CA ASP A 126 3.83 13.14 3.64
C ASP A 126 4.91 12.07 3.34
N PRO A 127 4.50 10.81 3.19
CA PRO A 127 5.41 9.73 2.81
C PRO A 127 5.97 9.87 1.39
N GLU A 128 5.22 10.49 0.46
CA GLU A 128 5.64 10.63 -0.94
C GLU A 128 6.77 11.64 -1.08
N GLY A 129 6.59 12.86 -0.58
CA GLY A 129 7.65 13.88 -0.60
C GLY A 129 8.86 13.46 0.24
N CYS A 130 8.64 12.73 1.34
CA CYS A 130 9.73 12.12 2.09
C CYS A 130 10.50 11.10 1.24
N LEU A 131 9.83 10.25 0.45
CA LEU A 131 10.50 9.29 -0.45
C LEU A 131 11.25 10.01 -1.57
N ASP A 132 10.64 11.03 -2.17
CA ASP A 132 11.23 11.82 -3.24
C ASP A 132 12.50 12.53 -2.74
N PHE A 133 12.46 13.11 -1.54
CA PHE A 133 13.54 13.92 -1.02
C PHE A 133 14.63 13.09 -0.32
N LEU A 134 14.28 12.24 0.65
CA LEU A 134 15.26 11.47 1.43
C LEU A 134 15.88 10.30 0.66
N VAL A 135 15.19 9.79 -0.35
CA VAL A 135 15.63 8.58 -1.05
C VAL A 135 15.93 8.88 -2.51
N LEU A 136 14.93 9.25 -3.31
CA LEU A 136 15.12 9.36 -4.77
C LEU A 136 16.09 10.47 -5.16
N LYS A 137 15.93 11.66 -4.60
CA LYS A 137 16.83 12.79 -4.88
C LYS A 137 18.25 12.46 -4.43
N ALA A 138 18.44 11.95 -3.21
CA ALA A 138 19.75 11.58 -2.70
C ALA A 138 20.42 10.47 -3.54
N LEU A 139 19.65 9.50 -4.04
CA LEU A 139 20.13 8.48 -4.96
C LEU A 139 20.49 9.02 -6.34
N ASN A 140 19.79 10.04 -6.84
CA ASN A 140 20.06 10.65 -8.14
C ASN A 140 21.24 11.62 -8.09
N ASP A 141 21.49 12.23 -6.93
CA ASP A 141 22.65 13.10 -6.68
C ASP A 141 23.94 12.28 -6.43
N LEU A 142 23.84 10.95 -6.30
CA LEU A 142 24.97 10.03 -6.18
C LEU A 142 25.52 9.61 -7.54
N ASP A 143 26.85 9.68 -7.66
CA ASP A 143 27.58 8.91 -8.65
C ASP A 143 27.59 7.43 -8.26
N MET A 144 26.51 6.74 -8.59
CA MET A 144 26.34 5.31 -8.32
C MET A 144 27.34 4.51 -9.17
N VAL A 145 28.27 3.83 -8.50
CA VAL A 145 29.10 2.78 -9.13
C VAL A 145 28.17 1.74 -9.79
N ASN A 146 28.63 1.06 -10.85
CA ASN A 146 27.90 -0.01 -11.57
C ASN A 146 27.61 -1.28 -10.74
N ASN A 147 27.46 -1.14 -9.42
CA ASN A 147 27.03 -2.18 -8.51
C ASN A 147 25.50 -2.23 -8.46
N THR A 148 24.95 -3.45 -8.34
CA THR A 148 23.52 -3.63 -8.08
C THR A 148 23.26 -3.54 -6.59
N TYR A 149 22.15 -2.93 -6.18
CA TYR A 149 21.75 -2.83 -4.79
C TYR A 149 20.32 -3.35 -4.65
N ILE A 150 20.07 -4.19 -3.65
CA ILE A 150 18.81 -4.91 -3.48
C ILE A 150 18.11 -4.44 -2.21
N VAL A 151 16.84 -4.08 -2.37
CA VAL A 151 15.91 -3.83 -1.27
C VAL A 151 15.00 -5.04 -1.10
N VAL A 152 14.97 -5.62 0.10
CA VAL A 152 14.09 -6.77 0.40
C VAL A 152 12.85 -6.32 1.16
N ILE A 153 11.65 -6.68 0.70
CA ILE A 153 10.39 -6.37 1.38
C ILE A 153 9.60 -7.66 1.61
N ASP A 154 9.41 -8.05 2.87
CA ASP A 154 8.63 -9.25 3.22
C ASP A 154 7.17 -8.91 3.52
N ALA A 155 6.26 -9.75 3.02
CA ALA A 155 4.83 -9.76 3.31
C ALA A 155 4.11 -8.43 2.96
N LEU A 156 4.38 -7.89 1.77
CA LEU A 156 3.82 -6.58 1.34
C LEU A 156 2.28 -6.54 1.37
N ASP A 157 1.60 -7.67 1.21
CA ASP A 157 0.14 -7.81 1.30
C ASP A 157 -0.42 -7.35 2.65
N GLU A 158 0.35 -7.47 3.73
CA GLU A 158 -0.13 -7.12 5.07
C GLU A 158 -0.38 -5.61 5.22
N CYS A 159 0.20 -4.75 4.38
CA CYS A 159 -0.08 -3.30 4.40
C CYS A 159 -1.31 -2.91 3.55
N ILE A 160 -1.72 -3.75 2.59
CA ILE A 160 -2.77 -3.41 1.61
C ILE A 160 -4.13 -3.26 2.27
N GLU A 161 -4.40 -4.06 3.31
CA GLU A 161 -5.67 -4.02 4.05
C GLU A 161 -5.91 -2.74 4.85
N HIS A 162 -4.91 -1.87 4.97
CA HIS A 162 -5.01 -0.60 5.72
C HIS A 162 -5.47 0.58 4.85
N GLY A 163 -6.00 0.31 3.66
CA GLY A 163 -6.46 1.33 2.72
C GLY A 163 -5.38 1.73 1.72
N SER A 164 -5.65 2.74 0.90
CA SER A 164 -4.85 3.10 -0.27
C SER A 164 -3.56 3.89 0.05
N LEU A 165 -3.42 4.49 1.23
CA LEU A 165 -2.16 5.09 1.69
C LEU A 165 -1.32 4.05 2.42
N ASN A 166 -0.84 3.08 1.65
CA ASN A 166 -0.03 1.97 2.14
C ASN A 166 1.33 1.91 1.43
N ILE A 167 2.22 1.06 1.93
CA ILE A 167 3.57 0.89 1.38
C ILE A 167 3.51 0.40 -0.07
N PHE A 168 2.57 -0.47 -0.42
CA PHE A 168 2.39 -0.98 -1.77
C PHE A 168 2.17 0.17 -2.77
N ASN A 169 1.16 1.02 -2.56
CA ASN A 169 0.82 2.12 -3.48
C ASN A 169 1.93 3.18 -3.55
N LEU A 170 2.52 3.55 -2.41
CA LEU A 170 3.66 4.48 -2.37
C LEU A 170 4.81 3.95 -3.23
N LEU A 171 5.22 2.70 -2.97
CA LEU A 171 6.32 2.07 -3.68
C LEU A 171 5.99 1.91 -5.17
N TRP A 172 4.78 1.47 -5.52
CA TRP A 172 4.41 1.17 -6.90
C TRP A 172 4.37 2.39 -7.81
N ARG A 173 3.91 3.53 -7.29
CA ARG A 173 3.91 4.82 -8.02
C ARG A 173 5.32 5.35 -8.25
N ARG A 174 6.24 5.13 -7.30
CA ARG A 174 7.59 5.71 -7.30
C ARG A 174 8.69 4.74 -7.75
N LEU A 175 8.37 3.47 -7.94
CA LEU A 175 9.29 2.43 -8.44
C LEU A 175 10.02 2.85 -9.74
N PRO A 176 9.37 3.50 -10.72
CA PRO A 176 10.04 3.97 -11.93
C PRO A 176 11.10 5.04 -11.67
N GLY A 177 10.96 5.83 -10.59
CA GLY A 177 11.86 6.91 -10.22
C GLY A 177 13.18 6.45 -9.59
N PHE A 178 13.28 5.19 -9.14
CA PHE A 178 14.54 4.65 -8.62
C PHE A 178 15.59 4.47 -9.74
N PRO A 179 16.89 4.65 -9.46
CA PRO A 179 17.96 4.28 -10.39
C PRO A 179 17.88 2.81 -10.79
N LYS A 180 18.32 2.47 -12.01
CA LYS A 180 18.27 1.09 -12.55
C LYS A 180 19.07 0.08 -11.71
N ASN A 181 20.07 0.56 -10.98
CA ASN A 181 20.93 -0.26 -10.14
C ASN A 181 20.27 -0.62 -8.81
N ILE A 182 19.17 0.05 -8.41
CA ILE A 182 18.35 -0.36 -7.27
C ILE A 182 17.27 -1.35 -7.74
N LYS A 183 17.33 -2.58 -7.22
CA LYS A 183 16.35 -3.64 -7.49
C LYS A 183 15.59 -4.01 -6.22
N PHE A 184 14.36 -4.49 -6.39
CA PHE A 184 13.50 -4.88 -5.27
C PHE A 184 13.21 -6.38 -5.28
N PHE A 185 13.43 -7.06 -4.16
CA PHE A 185 12.90 -8.41 -3.95
C PHE A 185 11.72 -8.32 -2.97
N ILE A 186 10.53 -8.61 -3.45
CA ILE A 186 9.28 -8.45 -2.69
C ILE A 186 8.59 -9.80 -2.56
N THR A 187 8.12 -10.14 -1.35
CA THR A 187 7.26 -11.31 -1.15
C THR A 187 5.83 -10.89 -0.85
N SER A 188 4.86 -11.64 -1.39
CA SER A 188 3.47 -11.40 -1.08
C SER A 188 2.52 -12.56 -1.39
N ARG A 189 1.25 -12.44 -1.00
CA ARG A 189 0.15 -13.32 -1.44
C ARG A 189 -0.42 -12.84 -2.78
N ASN A 190 -1.11 -13.73 -3.48
CA ASN A 190 -1.75 -13.40 -4.76
C ASN A 190 -3.11 -12.72 -4.53
N THR A 191 -3.10 -11.45 -4.11
CA THR A 191 -4.32 -10.62 -3.99
C THR A 191 -4.58 -9.82 -5.27
N SER A 192 -5.81 -9.31 -5.44
CA SER A 192 -6.21 -8.53 -6.63
C SER A 192 -5.34 -7.29 -6.85
N ASP A 193 -5.01 -6.55 -5.80
CA ASP A 193 -4.21 -5.31 -5.90
C ASP A 193 -2.78 -5.61 -6.38
N ILE A 194 -2.21 -6.74 -5.96
CA ILE A 194 -0.87 -7.18 -6.35
C ILE A 194 -0.82 -7.74 -7.78
N ARG A 195 -1.96 -8.08 -8.38
CA ARG A 195 -2.00 -8.48 -9.80
C ARG A 195 -1.75 -7.31 -10.75
N ILE A 196 -2.10 -6.09 -10.34
CA ILE A 196 -1.78 -4.86 -11.09
C ILE A 196 -0.26 -4.63 -11.12
N ALA A 197 0.44 -5.14 -10.10
CA ALA A 197 1.88 -5.10 -9.96
C ALA A 197 2.67 -6.02 -10.92
N ARG A 198 2.01 -6.77 -11.81
CA ARG A 198 2.71 -7.65 -12.77
C ARG A 198 3.46 -6.90 -13.88
N THR A 199 3.24 -5.60 -14.04
CA THR A 199 3.81 -4.81 -15.14
C THR A 199 5.22 -4.27 -14.87
N GLN A 200 5.60 -4.06 -13.61
CA GLN A 200 6.88 -3.39 -13.27
C GLN A 200 7.98 -4.32 -12.73
N LEU A 201 7.63 -5.45 -12.11
CA LEU A 201 8.57 -6.44 -11.56
C LEU A 201 8.43 -7.78 -12.28
N MET A 202 9.53 -8.55 -12.34
CA MET A 202 9.43 -9.95 -12.78
C MET A 202 8.69 -10.77 -11.73
N VAL A 203 7.63 -11.45 -12.12
CA VAL A 203 6.80 -12.21 -11.17
C VAL A 203 7.18 -13.68 -11.18
N ILE A 204 7.45 -14.21 -9.99
CA ILE A 204 7.58 -15.63 -9.74
C ILE A 204 6.33 -16.05 -8.95
N GLU A 205 5.41 -16.72 -9.60
CA GLU A 205 4.21 -17.26 -8.96
C GLU A 205 4.42 -18.73 -8.65
N LYS A 206 4.28 -19.11 -7.38
CA LYS A 206 4.44 -20.50 -6.92
C LYS A 206 3.21 -20.99 -6.19
N ARG A 207 2.87 -22.25 -6.42
CA ARG A 207 1.75 -22.93 -5.78
C ARG A 207 2.29 -24.01 -4.84
N PRO A 208 1.60 -24.29 -3.72
CA PRO A 208 1.98 -25.40 -2.85
C PRO A 208 2.10 -26.75 -3.57
N THR A 209 1.34 -26.95 -4.65
CA THR A 209 1.33 -28.19 -5.44
C THR A 209 2.43 -28.27 -6.50
N ASP A 210 3.33 -27.30 -6.61
CA ASP A 210 4.42 -27.35 -7.60
C ASP A 210 5.33 -28.57 -7.35
N ASP A 211 5.78 -29.24 -8.43
CA ASP A 211 6.55 -30.49 -8.34
C ASP A 211 7.83 -30.35 -7.52
N SER A 212 8.60 -29.28 -7.75
CA SER A 212 9.84 -29.01 -7.01
C SER A 212 9.58 -28.77 -5.52
N ASN A 213 8.51 -28.06 -5.18
CA ASN A 213 8.11 -27.89 -3.78
C ASN A 213 7.65 -29.21 -3.15
N THR A 214 6.93 -30.02 -3.92
CA THR A 214 6.46 -31.33 -3.48
C THR A 214 7.67 -32.24 -3.18
N LYS A 215 8.70 -32.26 -4.04
CA LYS A 215 9.96 -32.99 -3.80
C LYS A 215 10.66 -32.54 -2.51
N ASP A 216 10.72 -31.24 -2.25
CA ASP A 216 11.27 -30.74 -0.98
C ASP A 216 10.44 -31.18 0.23
N ALA A 217 9.12 -31.24 0.09
CA ALA A 217 8.24 -31.72 1.14
C ALA A 217 8.48 -33.21 1.45
N TYR A 218 8.71 -34.05 0.43
CA TYR A 218 9.19 -35.42 0.61
C TYR A 218 10.51 -35.46 1.37
N ARG A 219 11.53 -34.74 0.88
CA ARG A 219 12.86 -34.68 1.50
C ARG A 219 12.80 -34.21 2.96
N PHE A 220 11.92 -33.27 3.26
CA PHE A 220 11.67 -32.80 4.63
C PHE A 220 11.16 -33.91 5.54
N VAL A 221 10.13 -34.65 5.10
CA VAL A 221 9.53 -35.73 5.89
C VAL A 221 10.52 -36.89 6.04
N GLU A 222 11.19 -37.31 4.96
CA GLU A 222 12.22 -38.35 4.99
C GLU A 222 13.34 -38.03 5.98
N ASN A 223 13.87 -36.81 5.92
CA ASN A 223 14.90 -36.37 6.85
C ASN A 223 14.41 -36.36 8.30
N LYS A 224 13.13 -36.05 8.54
CA LYS A 224 12.55 -36.16 9.89
C LYS A 224 12.43 -37.61 10.32
N ILE A 225 11.97 -38.50 9.44
CA ILE A 225 11.75 -39.92 9.74
C ILE A 225 13.07 -40.66 10.03
N LYS A 226 14.18 -40.27 9.40
CA LYS A 226 15.50 -40.86 9.67
C LYS A 226 15.93 -40.79 11.14
N TYR A 227 15.43 -39.82 11.90
CA TYR A 227 15.86 -39.57 13.28
C TYR A 227 14.77 -39.86 14.33
N VAL A 228 13.64 -40.44 13.94
CA VAL A 228 12.56 -40.82 14.87
C VAL A 228 12.53 -42.33 15.10
N SER A 229 12.02 -42.73 16.27
CA SER A 229 11.99 -44.12 16.74
C SER A 229 11.10 -45.03 15.87
N LEU A 230 11.34 -46.35 15.93
CA LEU A 230 10.53 -47.34 15.21
C LEU A 230 9.03 -47.26 15.58
N SER A 231 8.71 -46.90 16.83
CA SER A 231 7.33 -46.70 17.28
C SER A 231 6.66 -45.51 16.58
N GLU A 232 7.36 -44.38 16.45
CA GLU A 232 6.83 -43.19 15.77
C GLU A 232 6.63 -43.44 14.26
N GLN A 233 7.53 -44.18 13.63
CA GLN A 233 7.35 -44.63 12.24
C GLN A 233 6.13 -45.55 12.09
N THR A 234 5.89 -46.40 13.09
CA THR A 234 4.73 -47.31 13.11
C THR A 234 3.41 -46.54 13.24
N HIS A 235 3.36 -45.45 14.00
CA HIS A 235 2.19 -44.56 14.06
C HIS A 235 1.85 -43.99 12.68
N LEU A 236 2.84 -43.44 11.96
CA LEU A 236 2.64 -42.87 10.63
C LEU A 236 2.11 -43.92 9.62
N LYS A 237 2.66 -45.14 9.67
CA LYS A 237 2.21 -46.29 8.87
C LYS A 237 0.76 -46.67 9.15
N ARG A 238 0.36 -46.72 10.43
CA ARG A 238 -1.03 -47.01 10.85
C ARG A 238 -2.01 -45.94 10.36
N ILE A 239 -1.68 -44.66 10.54
CA ILE A 239 -2.51 -43.53 10.11
C ILE A 239 -2.85 -43.60 8.63
N PHE A 240 -1.85 -43.90 7.80
CA PHE A 240 -2.01 -44.00 6.34
C PHE A 240 -2.37 -45.40 5.84
N LYS A 241 -2.67 -46.33 6.76
CA LYS A 241 -3.05 -47.73 6.49
C LYS A 241 -2.10 -48.39 5.49
N THR A 242 -0.81 -48.39 5.80
CA THR A 242 0.26 -48.95 4.95
C THR A 242 1.30 -49.68 5.80
N SER A 243 1.91 -50.73 5.26
CA SER A 243 3.03 -51.44 5.89
C SER A 243 4.39 -50.80 5.59
N ASP A 244 4.46 -50.07 4.49
CA ASP A 244 5.66 -49.39 3.99
C ASP A 244 5.71 -47.91 4.43
N ILE A 245 6.90 -47.48 4.88
CA ILE A 245 7.12 -46.12 5.41
C ILE A 245 7.16 -45.11 4.26
N ASP A 246 7.74 -45.46 3.12
CA ASP A 246 7.88 -44.54 1.98
C ASP A 246 6.50 -44.24 1.38
N THR A 247 5.64 -45.26 1.30
CA THR A 247 4.22 -45.10 0.97
C THR A 247 3.48 -44.20 1.98
N ALA A 248 3.80 -44.30 3.27
CA ALA A 248 3.22 -43.44 4.30
C ALA A 248 3.66 -41.97 4.12
N VAL A 249 4.94 -41.74 3.82
CA VAL A 249 5.50 -40.42 3.48
C VAL A 249 4.80 -39.83 2.26
N SER A 250 4.63 -40.63 1.20
CA SER A 250 3.94 -40.21 -0.01
C SER A 250 2.51 -39.78 0.24
N LYS A 251 1.77 -40.57 1.02
CA LYS A 251 0.41 -40.20 1.41
C LYS A 251 0.39 -38.95 2.30
N ALA A 252 1.33 -38.80 3.23
CA ALA A 252 1.45 -37.63 4.10
C ALA A 252 1.65 -36.32 3.33
N VAL A 253 2.59 -36.29 2.38
CA VAL A 253 2.88 -35.10 1.56
C VAL A 253 1.71 -34.76 0.63
N LYS A 254 1.11 -35.78 -0.01
CA LYS A 254 -0.08 -35.60 -0.87
C LYS A 254 -1.27 -35.06 -0.07
N TYR A 255 -1.44 -35.53 1.17
CA TYR A 255 -2.54 -35.14 2.03
C TYR A 255 -2.54 -33.63 2.31
N THR A 256 -1.37 -33.04 2.57
CA THR A 256 -1.23 -31.61 2.83
C THR A 256 -1.13 -30.76 1.58
N LYS A 257 -1.32 -31.35 0.39
CA LYS A 257 -1.23 -30.69 -0.93
C LYS A 257 0.05 -29.86 -1.09
N GLY A 258 1.17 -30.35 -0.54
CA GLY A 258 2.47 -29.67 -0.58
C GLY A 258 2.59 -28.38 0.26
N ASN A 259 1.59 -28.05 1.10
CA ASN A 259 1.71 -26.92 2.02
C ASN A 259 2.69 -27.26 3.16
N MET A 260 3.90 -26.71 3.10
CA MET A 260 5.00 -27.03 4.02
C MET A 260 4.70 -26.67 5.47
N LEU A 261 4.04 -25.56 5.74
CA LEU A 261 3.68 -25.18 7.11
C LEU A 261 2.62 -26.12 7.70
N LEU A 262 1.62 -26.49 6.90
CA LEU A 262 0.63 -27.50 7.30
C LEU A 262 1.30 -28.86 7.54
N LEU A 263 2.15 -29.30 6.62
CA LEU A 263 2.91 -30.55 6.74
C LEU A 263 3.77 -30.59 7.99
N LYS A 264 4.54 -29.53 8.27
CA LYS A 264 5.36 -29.42 9.48
C LYS A 264 4.51 -29.55 10.75
N ASN A 265 3.35 -28.90 10.80
CA ASN A 265 2.49 -28.91 11.97
C ASN A 265 1.78 -30.25 12.18
N VAL A 266 1.33 -30.89 11.09
CA VAL A 266 0.59 -32.16 11.18
C VAL A 266 1.54 -33.35 11.34
N LEU A 267 2.73 -33.33 10.72
CA LEU A 267 3.70 -34.42 10.80
C LEU A 267 4.16 -34.72 12.22
N VAL A 268 4.46 -33.68 13.02
CA VAL A 268 4.85 -33.85 14.44
C VAL A 268 3.78 -34.65 15.19
N ARG A 269 2.51 -34.39 14.88
CA ARG A 269 1.38 -35.07 15.52
C ARG A 269 1.22 -36.51 15.04
N TRP A 270 1.34 -36.75 13.73
CA TRP A 270 1.28 -38.10 13.17
C TRP A 270 2.39 -39.02 13.72
N LEU A 271 3.54 -38.45 14.09
CA LEU A 271 4.63 -39.21 14.70
C LEU A 271 4.39 -39.47 16.20
N GLN A 272 3.88 -38.47 16.93
CA GLN A 272 3.76 -38.54 18.40
C GLN A 272 2.53 -39.29 18.92
N TYR A 273 1.41 -39.32 18.18
CA TYR A 273 0.15 -39.86 18.68
C TYR A 273 -0.41 -40.96 17.76
N ASP A 274 -0.82 -42.10 18.35
CA ASP A 274 -1.56 -43.16 17.66
C ASP A 274 -3.02 -42.71 17.50
N MET A 275 -3.28 -41.86 16.49
CA MET A 275 -4.62 -41.36 16.23
C MET A 275 -5.45 -42.44 15.55
N THR A 276 -6.28 -43.14 16.32
CA THR A 276 -7.34 -44.04 15.81
C THR A 276 -8.54 -43.30 15.18
N LEU A 277 -8.48 -41.98 15.07
CA LEU A 277 -9.53 -41.15 14.47
C LEU A 277 -9.22 -40.87 13.00
N GLN A 278 -10.26 -41.01 12.17
CA GLN A 278 -10.30 -40.79 10.72
C GLN A 278 -9.37 -39.65 10.27
N LEU A 279 -8.73 -39.80 9.11
CA LEU A 279 -8.06 -38.71 8.38
C LEU A 279 -9.00 -37.50 8.30
N VAL A 280 -8.94 -36.60 9.29
CA VAL A 280 -9.69 -35.34 9.29
C VAL A 280 -9.07 -34.54 8.16
N SER A 281 -9.84 -34.29 7.10
CA SER A 281 -9.37 -33.70 5.85
C SER A 281 -8.76 -32.32 6.10
N TYR A 282 -7.48 -32.26 6.43
CA TYR A 282 -6.75 -31.00 6.58
C TYR A 282 -6.44 -30.45 5.19
N THR A 283 -7.46 -29.96 4.48
CA THR A 283 -7.32 -29.38 3.15
C THR A 283 -7.00 -27.89 3.20
N THR A 284 -7.30 -27.24 4.32
CA THR A 284 -7.07 -25.83 4.60
C THR A 284 -6.43 -25.61 5.98
N PHE A 285 -5.86 -24.41 6.22
CA PHE A 285 -5.45 -24.01 7.57
C PHE A 285 -6.63 -23.94 8.55
N GLY A 286 -7.84 -23.71 8.04
CA GLY A 286 -9.03 -23.74 8.86
C GLY A 286 -9.25 -25.11 9.49
N ASP A 287 -9.13 -26.18 8.71
CA ASP A 287 -9.26 -27.55 9.19
C ASP A 287 -8.20 -27.87 10.27
N LEU A 288 -6.97 -27.37 10.11
CA LEU A 288 -5.92 -27.50 11.12
C LEU A 288 -6.29 -26.77 12.41
N PHE A 289 -6.76 -25.52 12.31
CA PHE A 289 -7.17 -24.76 13.48
C PHE A 289 -8.36 -25.43 14.18
N ASP A 290 -9.33 -25.94 13.42
CA ASP A 290 -10.49 -26.65 13.96
C ASP A 290 -10.08 -27.83 14.81
N ASP A 291 -9.21 -28.67 14.27
CA ASP A 291 -8.74 -29.86 14.95
C ASP A 291 -7.86 -29.57 16.16
N GLN A 292 -6.98 -28.57 16.07
CA GLN A 292 -6.20 -28.11 17.23
C GLN A 292 -7.12 -27.63 18.35
N LEU A 293 -8.14 -26.85 18.02
CA LEU A 293 -9.14 -26.37 18.98
C LEU A 293 -9.99 -27.54 19.54
N LYS A 294 -10.38 -28.51 18.70
CA LYS A 294 -11.06 -29.74 19.15
C LYS A 294 -10.18 -30.58 20.07
N ARG A 295 -8.88 -30.62 19.85
CA ARG A 295 -7.98 -31.39 20.72
C ARG A 295 -7.81 -30.74 22.09
N ILE A 296 -7.65 -29.42 22.11
CA ILE A 296 -7.40 -28.67 23.36
C ILE A 296 -8.68 -28.52 24.16
N PHE A 297 -9.80 -28.21 23.50
CA PHE A 297 -11.05 -27.87 24.16
C PHE A 297 -12.10 -28.97 24.12
N HIS A 298 -11.98 -29.96 23.21
CA HIS A 298 -12.92 -31.06 23.00
C HIS A 298 -14.32 -30.62 22.56
N ASN A 299 -15.02 -29.90 23.43
CA ASN A 299 -16.37 -29.39 23.26
C ASN A 299 -16.40 -27.85 23.41
N ARG A 300 -17.57 -27.26 23.14
CA ARG A 300 -17.77 -25.81 23.26
C ARG A 300 -17.67 -25.32 24.71
N GLU A 301 -18.01 -26.15 25.68
CA GLU A 301 -18.06 -25.77 27.10
C GLU A 301 -16.66 -25.46 27.65
N VAL A 302 -15.65 -26.28 27.34
CA VAL A 302 -14.27 -25.96 27.73
C VAL A 302 -13.78 -24.72 26.97
N PHE A 303 -14.13 -24.57 25.69
CA PHE A 303 -13.75 -23.39 24.92
C PHE A 303 -14.34 -22.08 25.48
N LYS A 304 -15.53 -22.12 26.11
CA LYS A 304 -16.12 -20.94 26.78
C LYS A 304 -15.22 -20.35 27.85
N THR A 305 -14.32 -21.13 28.47
CA THR A 305 -13.36 -20.62 29.47
C THR A 305 -12.42 -19.57 28.88
N VAL A 306 -12.04 -19.71 27.60
CA VAL A 306 -11.11 -18.81 26.91
C VAL A 306 -11.75 -18.00 25.78
N ILE A 307 -13.06 -18.16 25.54
CA ILE A 307 -13.72 -17.50 24.41
C ILE A 307 -13.59 -15.98 24.49
N LYS A 308 -13.70 -15.40 25.70
CA LYS A 308 -13.53 -13.96 25.92
C LYS A 308 -12.11 -13.50 25.58
N VAL A 309 -11.09 -14.30 25.89
CA VAL A 309 -9.70 -14.02 25.50
C VAL A 309 -9.58 -13.92 23.98
N PHE A 310 -10.10 -14.88 23.24
CA PHE A 310 -10.08 -14.82 21.78
C PHE A 310 -10.94 -13.69 21.22
N GLN A 311 -12.08 -13.37 21.84
CA GLN A 311 -12.90 -12.21 21.47
C GLN A 311 -12.08 -10.92 21.54
N VAL A 312 -11.35 -10.70 22.64
CA VAL A 312 -10.46 -9.55 22.82
C VAL A 312 -9.31 -9.59 21.80
N LEU A 313 -8.57 -10.69 21.70
CA LEU A 313 -7.41 -10.80 20.81
C LEU A 313 -7.74 -10.68 19.32
N CYS A 314 -8.91 -11.15 18.88
CA CYS A 314 -9.39 -10.99 17.51
C CYS A 314 -9.93 -9.57 17.21
N SER A 315 -10.17 -8.77 18.24
CA SER A 315 -10.75 -7.42 18.11
C SER A 315 -9.71 -6.30 18.26
N THR A 316 -8.57 -6.57 18.91
CA THR A 316 -7.46 -5.61 19.03
C THR A 316 -6.63 -5.52 17.75
N MET A 317 -6.05 -4.34 17.52
CA MET A 317 -5.09 -4.07 16.44
C MET A 317 -3.64 -4.02 16.93
N GLU A 318 -3.42 -4.11 18.24
CA GLU A 318 -2.10 -4.03 18.87
C GLU A 318 -1.93 -5.12 19.95
N PRO A 319 -0.72 -5.62 20.18
CA PRO A 319 -0.45 -6.55 21.28
C PRO A 319 -0.76 -5.92 22.64
N LEU A 320 -1.44 -6.67 23.50
CA LEU A 320 -1.91 -6.20 24.82
C LEU A 320 -1.03 -6.78 25.92
N TYR A 321 -0.85 -6.08 27.05
CA TYR A 321 -0.30 -6.72 28.23
C TYR A 321 -1.25 -7.81 28.76
N VAL A 322 -0.70 -8.86 29.38
CA VAL A 322 -1.53 -9.95 29.94
C VAL A 322 -2.56 -9.42 30.92
N GLU A 323 -2.16 -8.48 31.78
CA GLU A 323 -3.03 -7.85 32.78
C GLU A 323 -4.19 -7.07 32.13
N GLU A 324 -3.90 -6.30 31.08
CA GLU A 324 -4.92 -5.60 30.29
C GLU A 324 -5.88 -6.58 29.64
N LEU A 325 -5.38 -7.65 29.02
CA LEU A 325 -6.19 -8.70 28.40
C LEU A 325 -7.17 -9.32 29.39
N LEU A 326 -6.70 -9.68 30.59
CA LEU A 326 -7.52 -10.28 31.63
C LEU A 326 -8.60 -9.31 32.12
N THR A 327 -8.24 -8.03 32.28
CA THR A 327 -9.16 -6.98 32.72
C THR A 327 -10.24 -6.70 31.66
N ILE A 328 -9.84 -6.59 30.38
CA ILE A 328 -10.78 -6.37 29.27
C ILE A 328 -11.70 -7.58 29.09
N ALA A 329 -11.16 -8.80 29.24
CA ALA A 329 -11.94 -10.02 29.16
C ALA A 329 -12.95 -10.17 30.31
N ASP A 330 -12.90 -9.33 31.35
CA ASP A 330 -13.85 -9.32 32.47
C ASP A 330 -14.01 -10.73 33.07
N LEU A 331 -12.86 -11.31 33.43
CA LEU A 331 -12.74 -12.66 34.00
C LEU A 331 -12.77 -12.58 35.53
N LYS A 332 -13.43 -13.54 36.18
CA LYS A 332 -13.43 -13.66 37.64
C LYS A 332 -12.10 -14.23 38.14
N ASP A 333 -11.75 -13.98 39.41
CA ASP A 333 -10.48 -14.42 40.01
C ASP A 333 -10.21 -15.93 39.84
N ASN A 334 -11.25 -16.76 39.96
CA ASN A 334 -11.15 -18.20 39.73
C ASN A 334 -10.92 -18.57 38.26
N GLU A 335 -11.51 -17.84 37.31
CA GLU A 335 -11.32 -18.04 35.87
C GLU A 335 -9.92 -17.59 35.42
N ILE A 336 -9.36 -16.55 36.05
CA ILE A 336 -8.04 -16.00 35.69
C ILE A 336 -6.95 -17.07 35.85
N VAL A 337 -6.95 -17.82 36.94
CA VAL A 337 -5.95 -18.87 37.20
C VAL A 337 -5.99 -19.94 36.11
N ASP A 338 -7.20 -20.39 35.76
CA ASP A 338 -7.42 -21.40 34.72
C ASP A 338 -7.00 -20.88 33.34
N VAL A 339 -7.41 -19.65 33.00
CA VAL A 339 -7.07 -19.01 31.73
C VAL A 339 -5.56 -18.79 31.60
N LEU A 340 -4.87 -18.34 32.65
CA LEU A 340 -3.41 -18.18 32.64
C LEU A 340 -2.69 -19.52 32.45
N SER A 341 -3.17 -20.58 33.12
CA SER A 341 -2.65 -21.94 32.94
C SER A 341 -2.83 -22.41 31.49
N ILE A 342 -4.02 -22.21 30.91
CA ILE A 342 -4.33 -22.57 29.53
C ILE A 342 -3.52 -21.74 28.53
N ILE A 343 -3.36 -20.42 28.76
CA ILE A 343 -2.54 -19.53 27.92
C ILE A 343 -1.09 -20.02 27.90
N GLY A 344 -0.52 -20.33 29.08
CA GLY A 344 0.87 -20.74 29.20
C GLY A 344 1.17 -22.16 28.69
N LYS A 345 0.21 -23.08 28.76
CA LYS A 345 0.41 -24.50 28.39
C LYS A 345 -0.17 -24.86 27.02
N GLU A 346 -1.47 -24.64 26.85
CA GLU A 346 -2.25 -25.19 25.73
C GLU A 346 -2.35 -24.22 24.53
N LEU A 347 -2.37 -22.91 24.78
CA LEU A 347 -2.55 -21.89 23.72
C LEU A 347 -1.24 -21.36 23.14
N SER A 348 -0.09 -21.87 23.56
CA SER A 348 1.23 -21.46 23.06
C SER A 348 1.38 -21.57 21.53
N HIS A 349 0.57 -22.43 20.89
CA HIS A 349 0.51 -22.57 19.42
C HIS A 349 -0.30 -21.47 18.71
N PHE A 350 -1.21 -20.82 19.42
CA PHE A 350 -2.13 -19.81 18.89
C PHE A 350 -1.77 -18.39 19.31
N ILE A 351 -1.11 -18.27 20.46
CA ILE A 351 -0.77 -17.02 21.12
C ILE A 351 0.75 -16.85 21.19
N ARG A 352 1.22 -15.65 20.86
CA ARG A 352 2.60 -15.22 21.02
C ARG A 352 2.70 -14.30 22.23
N GLN A 353 3.58 -14.64 23.17
CA GLN A 353 3.87 -13.81 24.33
C GLN A 353 5.30 -13.26 24.25
N ARG A 354 5.46 -11.94 24.36
CA ARG A 354 6.75 -11.24 24.33
C ARG A 354 6.73 -9.95 25.14
N ASN A 355 7.75 -9.74 25.97
CA ASN A 355 7.90 -8.55 26.82
C ASN A 355 6.61 -8.25 27.61
N GLY A 356 5.96 -9.29 28.14
CA GLY A 356 4.67 -9.19 28.86
C GLY A 356 3.44 -8.95 27.97
N LYS A 357 3.62 -8.76 26.65
CA LYS A 357 2.52 -8.58 25.70
C LYS A 357 2.12 -9.86 25.01
N ILE A 358 0.84 -9.96 24.69
CA ILE A 358 0.17 -11.09 24.06
C ILE A 358 -0.44 -10.64 22.72
N SER A 359 -0.28 -11.45 21.68
CA SER A 359 -0.97 -11.32 20.40
C SER A 359 -1.27 -12.69 19.79
N LEU A 360 -2.15 -12.75 18.79
CA LEU A 360 -2.31 -13.98 18.00
C LEU A 360 -1.03 -14.22 17.18
N VAL A 361 -0.69 -15.49 16.98
CA VAL A 361 0.49 -15.89 16.20
C VAL A 361 0.35 -15.51 14.73
N HIS A 362 -0.88 -15.57 14.19
CA HIS A 362 -1.13 -15.28 12.79
C HIS A 362 -2.54 -14.72 12.55
N LYS A 363 -2.64 -13.78 11.62
CA LYS A 363 -3.89 -13.14 11.21
C LYS A 363 -4.95 -14.11 10.71
N SER A 364 -4.55 -15.16 9.99
CA SER A 364 -5.48 -16.17 9.48
C SER A 364 -6.25 -16.88 10.59
N LEU A 365 -5.70 -16.99 11.80
CA LEU A 365 -6.42 -17.53 12.95
C LEU A 365 -7.53 -16.57 13.38
N ALA A 366 -7.24 -15.27 13.45
CA ALA A 366 -8.25 -14.26 13.75
C ALA A 366 -9.36 -14.27 12.69
N THR A 367 -9.00 -14.32 11.40
CA THR A 367 -9.94 -14.42 10.28
C THR A 367 -10.79 -15.67 10.39
N TYR A 368 -10.16 -16.83 10.64
CA TYR A 368 -10.83 -18.11 10.80
C TYR A 368 -11.85 -18.08 11.96
N LEU A 369 -11.43 -17.62 13.15
CA LEU A 369 -12.27 -17.57 14.34
C LEU A 369 -13.45 -16.59 14.18
N THR A 370 -13.29 -15.53 13.39
CA THR A 370 -14.31 -14.45 13.25
C THR A 370 -15.10 -14.50 11.95
N ASP A 371 -14.92 -15.54 11.11
CA ASP A 371 -15.63 -15.68 9.85
C ASP A 371 -17.14 -15.85 10.07
N ASN A 372 -17.91 -14.90 9.55
CA ASN A 372 -19.37 -14.87 9.70
C ASN A 372 -20.08 -16.06 9.05
N THR A 373 -19.45 -16.73 8.08
CA THR A 373 -20.00 -17.94 7.46
C THR A 373 -20.03 -19.13 8.42
N ARG A 374 -19.25 -19.05 9.50
CA ARG A 374 -19.00 -20.13 10.46
C ARG A 374 -19.69 -19.93 11.80
N LYS A 375 -20.65 -19.01 11.88
CA LYS A 375 -21.33 -18.62 13.13
C LYS A 375 -21.93 -19.78 13.93
N THR A 376 -22.33 -20.85 13.26
CA THR A 376 -22.93 -22.04 13.86
C THR A 376 -21.89 -23.04 14.37
N GLU A 377 -20.62 -22.87 14.01
CA GLU A 377 -19.54 -23.78 14.38
C GLU A 377 -19.08 -23.61 15.82
N GLN A 378 -18.45 -24.65 16.35
CA GLN A 378 -18.11 -24.80 17.77
C GLN A 378 -17.17 -23.71 18.31
N PHE A 379 -16.18 -23.30 17.52
CA PHE A 379 -15.12 -22.36 17.94
C PHE A 379 -15.25 -20.98 17.32
N TYR A 380 -16.42 -20.63 16.80
CA TYR A 380 -16.66 -19.28 16.31
C TYR A 380 -16.57 -18.26 17.43
N VAL A 381 -15.91 -17.14 17.13
CA VAL A 381 -15.66 -16.02 18.04
C VAL A 381 -16.31 -14.78 17.45
N SER A 382 -17.24 -14.21 18.22
CA SER A 382 -17.93 -12.97 17.83
C SER A 382 -17.01 -11.76 18.00
N LYS A 383 -16.60 -11.15 16.88
CA LYS A 383 -15.89 -9.87 16.89
C LYS A 383 -16.71 -8.75 17.54
N ARG A 384 -18.04 -8.81 17.44
CA ARG A 384 -18.95 -7.84 18.08
C ARG A 384 -18.86 -7.91 19.61
N ASP A 385 -18.77 -9.12 20.17
CA ASP A 385 -18.65 -9.31 21.61
C ASP A 385 -17.28 -8.86 22.12
N GLY A 386 -16.21 -9.11 21.36
CA GLY A 386 -14.89 -8.56 21.67
C GLY A 386 -14.86 -7.04 21.67
N CYS A 387 -15.47 -6.40 20.65
CA CYS A 387 -15.67 -4.94 20.65
C CYS A 387 -16.50 -4.45 21.84
N ARG A 388 -17.51 -5.23 22.28
CA ARG A 388 -18.34 -4.91 23.45
C ARG A 388 -17.51 -4.89 24.74
N LEU A 389 -16.67 -5.90 24.95
CA LEU A 389 -15.76 -6.00 26.10
C LEU A 389 -14.78 -4.83 26.15
N PHE A 390 -14.13 -4.52 25.03
CA PHE A 390 -13.25 -3.36 24.90
C PHE A 390 -13.94 -2.05 25.21
N ALA A 391 -15.14 -1.84 24.66
CA ALA A 391 -15.88 -0.61 24.88
C ALA A 391 -16.25 -0.45 26.36
N LYS A 392 -16.65 -1.52 27.06
CA LYS A 392 -16.91 -1.48 28.52
C LYS A 392 -15.66 -1.10 29.30
N TYR A 393 -14.52 -1.73 29.02
CA TYR A 393 -13.25 -1.42 29.66
C TYR A 393 -12.88 0.06 29.49
N LEU A 394 -12.95 0.56 28.25
CA LEU A 394 -12.65 1.97 27.95
C LEU A 394 -13.65 2.94 28.60
N LEU A 395 -14.93 2.57 28.74
CA LEU A 395 -15.92 3.36 29.49
C LEU A 395 -15.57 3.46 30.97
N VAL A 396 -15.06 2.39 31.58
CA VAL A 396 -14.60 2.41 32.98
C VAL A 396 -13.39 3.34 33.12
N LEU A 397 -12.40 3.26 32.23
CA LEU A 397 -11.26 4.18 32.25
C LEU A 397 -11.67 5.64 32.06
N LEU A 398 -12.66 5.90 31.20
CA LEU A 398 -13.23 7.24 31.01
C LEU A 398 -13.84 7.78 32.32
N GLN A 399 -14.54 6.94 33.08
CA GLN A 399 -15.10 7.31 34.40
C GLN A 399 -14.02 7.53 35.47
N GLN A 400 -12.95 6.72 35.42
CA GLN A 400 -11.80 6.82 36.33
C GLN A 400 -10.84 7.97 36.00
N ARG A 401 -11.10 8.73 34.93
CA ARG A 401 -10.28 9.87 34.47
C ARG A 401 -8.85 9.48 34.05
N SER A 402 -8.60 8.20 33.75
CA SER A 402 -7.32 7.66 33.28
C SER A 402 -7.34 7.44 31.77
N PHE A 403 -7.62 8.49 30.99
CA PHE A 403 -7.94 8.40 29.56
C PHE A 403 -7.09 9.35 28.69
N THR A 404 -6.75 8.93 27.48
CA THR A 404 -6.06 9.80 26.48
C THR A 404 -7.00 10.16 25.32
N ASN A 405 -6.68 11.20 24.55
CA ASN A 405 -7.47 11.58 23.36
C ASN A 405 -7.58 10.45 22.32
N ILE A 406 -6.54 9.63 22.16
CA ILE A 406 -6.55 8.48 21.23
C ILE A 406 -7.60 7.45 21.67
N SER A 407 -7.78 7.30 22.97
CA SER A 407 -8.72 6.35 23.57
C SER A 407 -10.19 6.68 23.24
N ILE A 408 -10.56 7.93 22.94
CA ILE A 408 -11.96 8.29 22.64
C ILE A 408 -12.40 7.85 21.23
N VAL A 409 -11.48 7.94 20.26
CA VAL A 409 -11.69 7.47 18.89
C VAL A 409 -11.78 5.95 18.87
N ASP A 410 -10.90 5.29 19.64
CA ASP A 410 -10.93 3.84 19.82
C ASP A 410 -12.23 3.40 20.51
N LEU A 411 -12.65 4.08 21.58
CA LEU A 411 -13.91 3.81 22.27
C LEU A 411 -15.12 3.96 21.34
N ALA A 412 -15.20 5.05 20.56
CA ALA A 412 -16.27 5.22 19.57
C ALA A 412 -16.28 4.08 18.54
N SER A 413 -15.10 3.61 18.13
CA SER A 413 -14.95 2.49 17.18
C SER A 413 -15.45 1.18 17.76
N TYR A 414 -15.06 0.85 19.00
CA TYR A 414 -15.50 -0.35 19.69
C TYR A 414 -17.00 -0.29 20.03
N ALA A 415 -17.52 0.86 20.47
CA ALA A 415 -18.95 1.08 20.70
C ALA A 415 -19.77 0.96 19.41
N ALA A 416 -19.25 1.44 18.28
CA ALA A 416 -19.90 1.26 16.98
C ALA A 416 -19.89 -0.22 16.54
N CYS A 417 -18.73 -0.88 16.66
CA CYS A 417 -18.53 -2.29 16.30
C CYS A 417 -19.40 -3.25 17.12
N SER A 418 -19.57 -2.99 18.42
CA SER A 418 -20.36 -3.85 19.33
C SER A 418 -21.82 -3.94 18.93
N SER A 419 -22.36 -2.92 18.26
CA SER A 419 -23.79 -2.76 17.96
C SER A 419 -24.70 -2.76 19.21
N ASP A 420 -24.14 -2.60 20.40
CA ASP A 420 -24.87 -2.54 21.67
C ASP A 420 -25.40 -1.12 21.90
N LYS A 421 -26.73 -0.98 22.02
CA LYS A 421 -27.39 0.32 22.20
C LYS A 421 -27.03 0.97 23.54
N GLU A 422 -26.86 0.16 24.59
CA GLU A 422 -26.56 0.65 25.94
C GLU A 422 -25.14 1.24 26.00
N ILE A 423 -24.16 0.55 25.41
CA ILE A 423 -22.78 1.07 25.35
C ILE A 423 -22.71 2.38 24.58
N LYS A 424 -23.46 2.51 23.48
CA LYS A 424 -23.52 3.77 22.72
C LYS A 424 -24.14 4.89 23.54
N TYR A 425 -25.20 4.59 24.29
CA TYR A 425 -25.82 5.55 25.19
C TYR A 425 -24.86 5.99 26.31
N GLN A 426 -24.20 5.04 26.98
CA GLN A 426 -23.21 5.32 28.02
C GLN A 426 -22.02 6.12 27.49
N PHE A 427 -21.54 5.81 26.29
CA PHE A 427 -20.50 6.59 25.61
C PHE A 427 -20.93 8.05 25.43
N LEU A 428 -22.14 8.30 24.95
CA LEU A 428 -22.63 9.67 24.76
C LEU A 428 -22.81 10.41 26.10
N GLN A 429 -23.40 9.75 27.11
CA GLN A 429 -23.64 10.37 28.42
C GLN A 429 -22.33 10.69 29.15
N ASN A 430 -21.47 9.68 29.31
CA ASN A 430 -20.20 9.82 30.02
C ASN A 430 -19.24 10.73 29.24
N GLY A 431 -19.23 10.61 27.91
CA GLY A 431 -18.44 11.48 27.04
C GLY A 431 -18.88 12.95 27.16
N LYS A 432 -20.18 13.25 27.09
CA LYS A 432 -20.68 14.63 27.26
C LYS A 432 -20.34 15.20 28.63
N LYS A 433 -20.47 14.39 29.68
CA LYS A 433 -20.08 14.77 31.05
C LYS A 433 -18.57 15.07 31.13
N TYR A 434 -17.74 14.19 30.59
CA TYR A 434 -16.30 14.39 30.50
C TYR A 434 -15.95 15.67 29.70
N ILE A 435 -16.74 15.99 28.67
CA ILE A 435 -16.63 17.24 27.91
C ILE A 435 -17.00 18.48 28.69
N SER A 436 -18.08 18.44 29.46
CA SER A 436 -18.45 19.58 30.30
C SER A 436 -17.50 19.83 31.47
N GLU A 437 -16.88 18.79 32.04
CA GLU A 437 -16.06 18.92 33.26
C GLU A 437 -14.65 19.45 32.99
N PHE A 438 -14.13 19.31 31.78
CA PHE A 438 -12.74 19.65 31.45
C PHE A 438 -12.60 20.62 30.27
N PRO A 439 -13.34 21.75 30.21
CA PRO A 439 -13.38 22.66 29.06
C PRO A 439 -12.00 23.18 28.63
N GLU A 440 -11.04 23.29 29.56
CA GLU A 440 -9.69 23.81 29.34
C GLU A 440 -8.64 22.71 29.00
N MET A 441 -8.89 21.46 29.44
CA MET A 441 -8.10 20.28 29.03
C MET A 441 -8.57 19.74 27.67
N TYR A 442 -9.51 20.42 26.99
CA TYR A 442 -9.79 20.29 25.56
C TYR A 442 -8.59 20.80 24.74
N ILE A 443 -7.51 20.04 24.84
CA ILE A 443 -6.41 19.92 23.91
C ILE A 443 -7.05 19.86 22.50
N PRO A 444 -6.71 20.80 21.61
CA PRO A 444 -7.60 21.75 20.96
C PRO A 444 -8.81 21.11 20.26
N GLU A 445 -9.95 21.80 20.25
CA GLU A 445 -11.21 21.48 19.53
C GLU A 445 -11.08 20.98 18.06
N MET A 446 -9.88 20.97 17.49
CA MET A 446 -9.55 20.63 16.10
C MET A 446 -9.01 19.19 15.89
N TYR A 447 -8.73 18.36 16.92
CA TYR A 447 -7.96 17.11 16.68
C TYR A 447 -8.75 15.80 16.66
N ILE A 448 -9.84 15.65 17.41
CA ILE A 448 -10.50 14.32 17.53
C ILE A 448 -11.23 13.94 16.23
N LEU A 449 -12.03 14.86 15.66
CA LEU A 449 -12.72 14.59 14.39
C LEU A 449 -11.73 14.43 13.24
N HIS A 450 -10.63 15.20 13.20
CA HIS A 450 -9.57 15.03 12.20
C HIS A 450 -8.83 13.70 12.37
N GLN A 451 -8.47 13.32 13.60
CA GLN A 451 -7.86 12.02 13.87
C GLN A 451 -8.80 10.86 13.49
N ALA A 452 -10.08 10.99 13.84
CA ALA A 452 -11.10 10.02 13.45
C ALA A 452 -11.28 9.98 11.93
N ALA A 453 -11.26 11.14 11.26
CA ALA A 453 -11.32 11.25 9.82
C ALA A 453 -10.10 10.65 9.12
N ALA A 454 -8.92 10.66 9.73
CA ALA A 454 -7.71 10.02 9.22
C ALA A 454 -7.68 8.49 9.48
N LYS A 455 -8.20 8.05 10.63
CA LYS A 455 -8.06 6.65 11.10
C LYS A 455 -9.27 5.76 10.82
N LEU A 456 -10.48 6.31 10.90
CA LEU A 456 -11.71 5.53 10.86
C LEU A 456 -12.30 5.54 9.46
N ASN A 457 -12.64 4.35 8.97
CA ASN A 457 -13.54 4.19 7.84
C ASN A 457 -14.87 3.56 8.28
N SER A 458 -15.53 4.21 9.24
CA SER A 458 -16.76 3.71 9.86
C SER A 458 -17.76 4.84 10.02
N TYR A 459 -18.87 4.73 9.28
CA TYR A 459 -19.97 5.69 9.35
C TYR A 459 -20.55 5.77 10.76
N THR A 460 -20.80 4.62 11.39
CA THR A 460 -21.43 4.56 12.72
C THR A 460 -20.52 5.09 13.81
N ALA A 461 -19.21 4.83 13.75
CA ALA A 461 -18.27 5.38 14.72
C ALA A 461 -18.11 6.89 14.57
N MET A 462 -17.99 7.38 13.32
CA MET A 462 -17.94 8.82 13.05
C MET A 462 -19.25 9.52 13.47
N SER A 463 -20.40 8.92 13.19
CA SER A 463 -21.70 9.44 13.64
C SER A 463 -21.78 9.56 15.17
N LEU A 464 -21.29 8.56 15.91
CA LEU A 464 -21.26 8.64 17.39
C LEU A 464 -20.37 9.80 17.88
N LEU A 465 -19.22 10.04 17.24
CA LEU A 465 -18.38 11.19 17.55
C LEU A 465 -19.08 12.51 17.22
N LEU A 466 -19.78 12.59 16.08
CA LEU A 466 -20.54 13.78 15.71
C LEU A 466 -21.72 14.04 16.66
N ASP A 467 -22.35 12.99 17.20
CA ASP A 467 -23.39 13.10 18.23
C ASP A 467 -22.83 13.53 19.59
N LEU A 468 -21.61 13.10 19.91
CA LEU A 468 -20.88 13.54 21.09
C LEU A 468 -20.55 15.04 21.00
N PHE A 469 -20.18 15.52 19.81
CA PHE A 469 -19.82 16.91 19.54
C PHE A 469 -20.95 17.74 18.89
N SER A 470 -22.22 17.37 19.07
CA SER A 470 -23.36 17.92 18.32
C SER A 470 -23.55 19.44 18.43
N LEU A 471 -22.97 20.09 19.46
CA LEU A 471 -23.02 21.54 19.66
C LEU A 471 -21.87 22.29 18.96
N ARG A 472 -20.96 21.58 18.27
CA ARG A 472 -19.76 22.15 17.64
C ARG A 472 -19.90 22.16 16.11
N PRO A 473 -19.35 23.16 15.41
CA PRO A 473 -19.38 23.21 13.95
C PRO A 473 -18.54 22.07 13.36
N VAL A 474 -19.09 21.40 12.36
CA VAL A 474 -18.45 20.26 11.68
C VAL A 474 -17.24 20.69 10.86
N ASP A 475 -17.28 21.88 10.26
CA ASP A 475 -16.22 22.45 9.42
C ASP A 475 -15.19 23.29 10.20
N LYS A 476 -14.98 22.97 11.47
CA LYS A 476 -13.87 23.57 12.20
C LYS A 476 -12.55 23.15 11.54
N THR A 477 -11.74 24.12 11.14
CA THR A 477 -10.41 23.86 10.58
C THR A 477 -9.43 23.47 11.67
N ASP A 478 -8.22 23.00 11.34
CA ASP A 478 -7.08 22.86 12.26
C ASP A 478 -6.08 24.02 12.13
N LYS A 479 -4.90 23.93 12.78
CA LYS A 479 -3.82 24.95 12.62
C LYS A 479 -3.32 25.07 11.18
N GLY A 480 -3.51 24.06 10.35
CA GLY A 480 -3.17 24.03 8.93
C GLY A 480 -4.31 24.49 8.01
N ASN A 481 -5.38 25.07 8.58
CA ASN A 481 -6.60 25.47 7.88
C ASN A 481 -7.26 24.32 7.11
N ILE A 482 -7.25 23.09 7.63
CA ILE A 482 -7.96 21.94 7.02
C ILE A 482 -9.08 21.43 7.91
N THR A 483 -10.19 20.99 7.33
CA THR A 483 -11.34 20.41 8.05
C THR A 483 -11.22 18.90 8.22
N ALA A 484 -12.04 18.30 9.09
CA ALA A 484 -12.14 16.85 9.20
C ALA A 484 -12.63 16.20 7.91
N SER A 485 -13.50 16.87 7.13
CA SER A 485 -13.95 16.39 5.82
C SER A 485 -12.78 16.33 4.82
N TYR A 486 -11.89 17.32 4.83
CA TYR A 486 -10.65 17.32 4.04
C TYR A 486 -9.75 16.15 4.40
N VAL A 487 -9.53 15.91 5.68
CA VAL A 487 -8.75 14.76 6.16
C VAL A 487 -9.40 13.44 5.73
N ALA A 488 -10.72 13.28 5.90
CA ALA A 488 -11.41 12.06 5.49
C ALA A 488 -11.30 11.81 3.98
N ALA A 489 -11.35 12.88 3.18
CA ALA A 489 -11.16 12.80 1.74
C ALA A 489 -9.72 12.39 1.38
N ALA A 490 -8.71 13.03 2.00
CA ALA A 490 -7.30 12.76 1.77
C ALA A 490 -6.87 11.33 2.14
N PHE A 491 -7.48 10.74 3.18
CA PHE A 491 -7.18 9.38 3.66
C PHE A 491 -8.08 8.29 3.06
N GLY A 492 -9.04 8.63 2.20
CA GLY A 492 -9.90 7.63 1.54
C GLY A 492 -11.00 7.06 2.44
N ASN A 493 -11.28 7.72 3.56
CA ASN A 493 -12.25 7.29 4.56
C ASN A 493 -13.68 7.71 4.17
N HIS A 494 -14.14 7.21 3.03
CA HIS A 494 -15.43 7.58 2.42
C HIS A 494 -16.64 7.43 3.35
N ARG A 495 -16.64 6.46 4.28
CA ARG A 495 -17.76 6.30 5.24
C ARG A 495 -17.79 7.39 6.31
N SER A 496 -16.62 7.80 6.77
CA SER A 496 -16.47 8.90 7.72
C SER A 496 -16.75 10.23 7.04
N LEU A 497 -16.25 10.42 5.82
CA LEU A 497 -16.59 11.57 4.99
C LEU A 497 -18.09 11.67 4.77
N LYS A 498 -18.75 10.55 4.40
CA LYS A 498 -20.20 10.51 4.26
C LYS A 498 -20.90 10.97 5.54
N ALA A 499 -20.50 10.48 6.71
CA ALA A 499 -21.11 10.90 7.99
C ALA A 499 -20.93 12.40 8.27
N LEU A 500 -19.78 12.98 7.88
CA LEU A 500 -19.53 14.42 7.97
C LEU A 500 -20.43 15.22 7.02
N LEU A 501 -20.55 14.79 5.76
CA LEU A 501 -21.40 15.43 4.74
C LEU A 501 -22.89 15.32 5.09
N ASP A 502 -23.34 14.16 5.62
CA ASP A 502 -24.70 13.96 6.13
C ASP A 502 -24.99 14.89 7.35
N ARG A 503 -23.95 15.48 7.97
CA ARG A 503 -24.03 16.52 9.00
C ARG A 503 -23.71 17.92 8.47
N HIS A 504 -23.92 18.15 7.18
CA HIS A 504 -23.76 19.44 6.51
C HIS A 504 -22.32 19.98 6.51
N ALA A 505 -21.29 19.12 6.57
CA ALA A 505 -19.94 19.56 6.25
C ALA A 505 -19.89 20.13 4.83
N ASP A 506 -19.14 21.22 4.64
CA ASP A 506 -18.99 21.87 3.34
C ASP A 506 -18.31 20.93 2.34
N VAL A 507 -19.10 20.46 1.38
CA VAL A 507 -18.64 19.57 0.31
C VAL A 507 -17.65 20.26 -0.65
N ASN A 508 -17.72 21.59 -0.73
CA ASN A 508 -16.87 22.42 -1.60
C ASN A 508 -15.73 23.07 -0.84
N PHE A 509 -15.43 22.59 0.38
CA PHE A 509 -14.31 23.08 1.17
C PHE A 509 -13.01 23.03 0.36
N THR A 510 -12.25 24.13 0.42
CA THR A 510 -10.92 24.26 -0.19
C THR A 510 -9.89 24.70 0.85
N ARG A 511 -8.67 24.16 0.74
CA ARG A 511 -7.57 24.57 1.62
C ARG A 511 -7.07 25.96 1.23
N LEU A 512 -7.13 26.93 2.14
CA LEU A 512 -6.71 28.31 1.85
C LEU A 512 -5.21 28.40 1.47
N GLY A 513 -4.91 29.16 0.42
CA GLY A 513 -3.55 29.58 0.08
C GLY A 513 -3.05 30.74 0.95
N PRO A 514 -1.74 31.03 0.97
CA PRO A 514 -1.18 32.14 1.73
C PRO A 514 -1.49 33.46 1.03
N LYS A 515 -1.57 34.52 1.83
CA LYS A 515 -1.74 35.87 1.30
C LYS A 515 -0.48 36.44 0.65
N TYR A 516 0.69 35.87 0.95
CA TYR A 516 2.00 36.32 0.46
C TYR A 516 2.89 35.11 0.14
N ILE A 517 3.65 35.18 -0.95
CA ILE A 517 4.63 34.17 -1.34
C ILE A 517 6.05 34.70 -1.14
N ASN A 518 6.96 33.81 -0.74
CA ASN A 518 8.40 34.05 -0.80
C ASN A 518 8.99 33.35 -2.04
N GLU A 519 9.71 34.08 -2.88
CA GLU A 519 10.20 33.67 -4.22
C GLU A 519 11.35 32.63 -4.20
N THR A 520 11.82 32.23 -3.02
CA THR A 520 13.06 31.43 -2.87
C THR A 520 12.92 29.92 -3.14
N VAL A 521 11.70 29.41 -3.40
CA VAL A 521 11.41 27.99 -3.60
C VAL A 521 10.62 27.77 -4.89
N ASP A 522 10.78 26.61 -5.54
CA ASP A 522 9.87 26.17 -6.61
C ASP A 522 8.45 26.06 -6.07
N MET A 523 7.66 27.11 -6.30
CA MET A 523 6.31 27.23 -5.77
C MET A 523 5.35 26.22 -6.35
N LEU A 524 5.53 25.80 -7.61
CA LEU A 524 4.68 24.78 -8.22
C LEU A 524 4.86 23.44 -7.54
N HIS A 525 6.12 23.00 -7.41
CA HIS A 525 6.44 21.78 -6.68
C HIS A 525 5.99 21.88 -5.22
N PHE A 526 6.23 23.03 -4.58
CA PHE A 526 5.80 23.25 -3.21
C PHE A 526 4.28 23.11 -3.03
N CYS A 527 3.49 23.71 -3.92
CA CYS A 527 2.03 23.64 -3.89
C CYS A 527 1.51 22.23 -4.16
N LYS A 528 2.08 21.53 -5.14
CA LYS A 528 1.69 20.15 -5.52
C LYS A 528 1.99 19.13 -4.43
N THR A 529 3.11 19.29 -3.72
CA THR A 529 3.65 18.25 -2.83
C THR A 529 3.44 18.53 -1.35
N TYR A 530 3.49 19.80 -0.91
CA TYR A 530 3.49 20.12 0.52
C TYR A 530 2.31 21.02 0.93
N ALA A 531 2.03 22.05 0.13
CA ALA A 531 1.13 23.12 0.52
C ALA A 531 -0.35 22.79 0.25
N PHE A 532 -0.63 22.11 -0.87
CA PHE A 532 -1.98 21.76 -1.33
C PHE A 532 -2.95 22.96 -1.35
N TRP A 533 -2.49 24.12 -1.79
CA TRP A 533 -3.31 25.33 -1.81
C TRP A 533 -4.43 25.27 -2.84
N GLU A 534 -5.61 25.67 -2.39
CA GLU A 534 -6.90 25.60 -3.09
C GLU A 534 -7.31 24.19 -3.50
N TYR A 535 -6.75 23.16 -2.87
CA TYR A 535 -7.25 21.80 -3.05
C TYR A 535 -8.63 21.69 -2.44
N SER A 536 -9.61 21.29 -3.25
CA SER A 536 -10.91 20.84 -2.74
C SER A 536 -10.83 19.41 -2.18
N LEU A 537 -11.92 18.98 -1.53
CA LEU A 537 -12.13 17.57 -1.16
C LEU A 537 -11.99 16.62 -2.35
N LEU A 538 -12.51 17.01 -3.53
CA LEU A 538 -12.45 16.18 -4.72
C LEU A 538 -11.03 16.11 -5.29
N ASN A 539 -10.30 17.23 -5.29
CA ASN A 539 -8.92 17.30 -5.81
C ASN A 539 -8.01 16.35 -5.03
N ILE A 540 -8.04 16.42 -3.69
CA ILE A 540 -7.17 15.59 -2.85
C ILE A 540 -7.57 14.10 -2.91
N ALA A 541 -8.87 13.80 -2.97
CA ALA A 541 -9.35 12.42 -3.13
C ALA A 541 -8.95 11.82 -4.49
N ALA A 542 -9.02 12.61 -5.57
CA ALA A 542 -8.64 12.22 -6.91
C ALA A 542 -7.12 12.03 -7.05
N GLN A 543 -6.32 12.97 -6.54
CA GLN A 543 -4.84 12.85 -6.51
C GLN A 543 -4.38 11.58 -5.79
N ASN A 544 -5.03 11.22 -4.68
CA ASN A 544 -4.63 10.08 -3.86
C ASN A 544 -5.20 8.72 -4.32
N GLY A 545 -6.12 8.70 -5.30
CA GLY A 545 -6.68 7.47 -5.87
C GLY A 545 -7.88 6.89 -5.12
N HIS A 546 -8.60 7.71 -4.35
CA HIS A 546 -9.68 7.25 -3.48
C HIS A 546 -11.04 7.18 -4.19
N ILE A 547 -11.23 6.18 -5.05
CA ILE A 547 -12.44 6.07 -5.89
C ILE A 547 -13.75 6.11 -5.08
N GLN A 548 -13.85 5.39 -3.97
CA GLN A 548 -15.09 5.39 -3.16
C GLN A 548 -15.37 6.76 -2.54
N THR A 549 -14.33 7.51 -2.19
CA THR A 549 -14.44 8.90 -1.70
C THR A 549 -14.88 9.83 -2.82
N VAL A 550 -14.28 9.72 -4.02
CA VAL A 550 -14.71 10.47 -5.22
C VAL A 550 -16.19 10.24 -5.51
N LEU A 551 -16.63 8.97 -5.56
CA LEU A 551 -18.03 8.63 -5.78
C LEU A 551 -18.95 9.15 -4.66
N THR A 552 -18.45 9.22 -3.42
CA THR A 552 -19.21 9.78 -2.29
C THR A 552 -19.38 11.29 -2.44
N LEU A 553 -18.31 12.02 -2.79
CA LEU A 553 -18.36 13.46 -3.03
C LEU A 553 -19.27 13.83 -4.22
N VAL A 554 -19.18 13.08 -5.31
CA VAL A 554 -20.06 13.24 -6.48
C VAL A 554 -21.53 13.07 -6.11
N ARG A 555 -21.87 12.08 -5.26
CA ARG A 555 -23.25 11.91 -4.77
C ARG A 555 -23.74 13.06 -3.89
N HIS A 556 -22.83 13.85 -3.33
CA HIS A 556 -23.14 15.05 -2.53
C HIS A 556 -22.98 16.35 -3.32
N ASN A 557 -23.02 16.28 -4.66
CA ASN A 557 -23.00 17.44 -5.56
C ASN A 557 -21.78 18.36 -5.39
N VAL A 558 -20.60 17.77 -5.15
CA VAL A 558 -19.33 18.51 -5.15
C VAL A 558 -19.10 19.26 -6.47
N ASN A 559 -18.45 20.41 -6.42
CA ASN A 559 -18.00 21.13 -7.61
C ASN A 559 -16.88 20.36 -8.33
N VAL A 560 -17.24 19.67 -9.42
CA VAL A 560 -16.33 18.84 -10.21
C VAL A 560 -15.34 19.66 -11.04
N SER A 561 -15.66 20.91 -11.38
CA SER A 561 -14.81 21.78 -12.22
C SER A 561 -13.78 22.60 -11.43
N HIS A 562 -13.77 22.49 -10.09
CA HIS A 562 -12.85 23.25 -9.24
C HIS A 562 -11.37 23.01 -9.62
N GLN A 563 -10.61 24.10 -9.69
CA GLN A 563 -9.19 24.11 -9.99
C GLN A 563 -8.38 24.49 -8.75
N THR A 564 -7.25 23.82 -8.56
CA THR A 564 -6.24 24.19 -7.55
C THR A 564 -5.56 25.51 -7.90
N SER A 565 -4.76 26.03 -6.97
CA SER A 565 -3.94 27.26 -7.14
C SER A 565 -2.97 27.23 -8.33
N PHE A 566 -2.69 26.04 -8.88
CA PHE A 566 -1.89 25.88 -10.10
C PHE A 566 -2.70 25.49 -11.36
N GLY A 567 -4.02 25.71 -11.36
CA GLY A 567 -4.91 25.52 -12.50
C GLY A 567 -5.33 24.07 -12.78
N SER A 568 -4.89 23.09 -12.00
CA SER A 568 -5.30 21.68 -12.21
C SER A 568 -6.64 21.35 -11.56
N ASN A 569 -7.51 20.68 -12.31
CA ASN A 569 -8.76 20.13 -11.79
C ASN A 569 -8.56 18.68 -11.30
N SER A 570 -9.59 18.13 -10.65
CA SER A 570 -9.55 16.76 -10.10
C SER A 570 -9.28 15.68 -11.15
N PHE A 571 -9.71 15.90 -12.40
CA PHE A 571 -9.46 14.99 -13.51
C PHE A 571 -7.97 14.96 -13.90
N LEU A 572 -7.34 16.12 -14.07
CA LEU A 572 -5.91 16.22 -14.36
C LEU A 572 -5.06 15.61 -13.23
N LEU A 573 -5.44 15.83 -11.97
CA LEU A 573 -4.75 15.23 -10.81
C LEU A 573 -4.85 13.70 -10.80
N ALA A 574 -6.01 13.13 -11.14
CA ALA A 574 -6.17 11.67 -11.25
C ALA A 574 -5.30 11.10 -12.39
N VAL A 575 -5.22 11.81 -13.51
CA VAL A 575 -4.39 11.43 -14.67
C VAL A 575 -2.90 11.50 -14.35
N GLU A 576 -2.43 12.61 -13.76
CA GLU A 576 -1.03 12.82 -13.39
C GLU A 576 -0.53 11.75 -12.40
N ASN A 577 -1.42 11.21 -11.56
CA ASN A 577 -1.10 10.19 -10.56
C ASN A 577 -1.48 8.76 -10.94
N GLY A 578 -1.97 8.52 -12.16
CA GLY A 578 -2.15 7.17 -12.70
C GLY A 578 -3.42 6.43 -12.25
N HIS A 579 -4.44 7.14 -11.77
CA HIS A 579 -5.67 6.52 -11.24
C HIS A 579 -6.70 6.27 -12.34
N SER A 580 -6.46 5.25 -13.18
CA SER A 580 -7.28 4.93 -14.36
C SER A 580 -8.76 4.70 -14.05
N ASN A 581 -9.08 4.09 -12.91
CA ASN A 581 -10.46 3.89 -12.44
C ASN A 581 -11.22 5.20 -12.19
N ILE A 582 -10.57 6.23 -11.64
CA ILE A 582 -11.17 7.56 -11.42
C ILE A 582 -11.29 8.30 -12.75
N VAL A 583 -10.26 8.23 -13.60
CA VAL A 583 -10.29 8.81 -14.95
C VAL A 583 -11.46 8.27 -15.76
N GLN A 584 -11.66 6.95 -15.74
CA GLN A 584 -12.77 6.30 -16.41
C GLN A 584 -14.12 6.83 -15.89
N GLU A 585 -14.35 6.87 -14.58
CA GLU A 585 -15.60 7.40 -14.02
C GLU A 585 -15.83 8.88 -14.37
N PHE A 586 -14.77 9.71 -14.38
CA PHE A 586 -14.87 11.11 -14.80
C PHE A 586 -15.18 11.25 -16.29
N LEU A 587 -14.59 10.45 -17.17
CA LEU A 587 -14.92 10.45 -18.60
C LEU A 587 -16.32 9.89 -18.88
N LEU A 588 -16.81 8.96 -18.07
CA LEU A 588 -18.17 8.44 -18.22
C LEU A 588 -19.24 9.44 -17.80
N ARG A 589 -19.02 10.19 -16.71
CA ARG A 589 -20.05 11.05 -16.09
C ARG A 589 -19.91 12.54 -16.42
N PHE A 590 -18.69 13.01 -16.67
CA PHE A 590 -18.34 14.43 -16.68
C PHE A 590 -17.47 14.84 -17.87
N LYS A 591 -17.45 14.05 -18.96
CA LYS A 591 -16.64 14.34 -20.16
C LYS A 591 -16.78 15.77 -20.67
N SER A 592 -18.00 16.30 -20.70
CA SER A 592 -18.28 17.66 -21.18
C SER A 592 -17.58 18.74 -20.34
N ILE A 593 -17.40 18.51 -19.04
CA ILE A 593 -16.70 19.42 -18.13
C ILE A 593 -15.20 19.41 -18.40
N PHE A 594 -14.64 18.25 -18.73
CA PHE A 594 -13.20 18.05 -18.88
C PHE A 594 -12.70 18.08 -20.33
N ILE A 595 -13.55 18.44 -21.29
CA ILE A 595 -13.22 18.38 -22.73
C ILE A 595 -11.96 19.19 -23.07
N THR A 596 -11.80 20.38 -22.46
CA THR A 596 -10.63 21.25 -22.66
C THR A 596 -9.37 20.73 -21.99
N SER A 597 -9.50 19.82 -21.02
CA SER A 597 -8.40 19.20 -20.29
C SER A 597 -7.90 17.91 -20.95
N LEU A 598 -8.61 17.34 -21.94
CA LEU A 598 -8.27 16.03 -22.53
C LEU A 598 -6.86 15.98 -23.13
N ASN A 599 -6.45 17.01 -23.87
CA ASN A 599 -5.13 17.02 -24.50
C ASN A 599 -4.02 17.21 -23.46
N GLN A 600 -4.27 17.99 -22.41
CA GLN A 600 -3.33 18.12 -21.28
C GLN A 600 -3.24 16.80 -20.49
N ALA A 601 -4.36 16.13 -20.27
CA ALA A 601 -4.39 14.79 -19.68
C ALA A 601 -3.59 13.79 -20.52
N LEU A 602 -3.74 13.82 -21.85
CA LEU A 602 -3.00 12.92 -22.76
C LEU A 602 -1.50 13.16 -22.67
N TYR A 603 -1.07 14.41 -22.59
CA TYR A 603 0.33 14.76 -22.34
C TYR A 603 0.82 14.24 -20.98
N LEU A 604 0.07 14.45 -19.89
CA LEU A 604 0.48 14.02 -18.55
C LEU A 604 0.57 12.49 -18.43
N SER A 605 -0.41 11.76 -18.98
CA SER A 605 -0.38 10.29 -18.97
C SER A 605 0.74 9.73 -19.84
N ALA A 606 1.01 10.35 -21.00
CA ALA A 606 2.12 9.98 -21.87
C ALA A 606 3.49 10.26 -21.22
N LYS A 607 3.64 11.40 -20.54
CA LYS A 607 4.85 11.76 -19.79
C LYS A 607 5.16 10.73 -18.71
N ASN A 608 4.15 10.31 -17.97
CA ASN A 608 4.29 9.40 -16.82
C ASN A 608 4.22 7.91 -17.18
N GLY A 609 3.92 7.55 -18.43
CA GLY A 609 3.92 6.16 -18.88
C GLY A 609 2.63 5.39 -18.60
N TYR A 610 1.51 6.07 -18.39
CA TYR A 610 0.22 5.43 -18.07
C TYR A 610 -0.54 5.01 -19.33
N LEU A 611 -0.14 3.89 -19.93
CA LEU A 611 -0.70 3.34 -21.17
C LEU A 611 -2.24 3.22 -21.14
N GLU A 612 -2.79 2.64 -20.06
CA GLU A 612 -4.25 2.46 -19.93
C GLU A 612 -5.01 3.79 -19.97
N ILE A 613 -4.44 4.84 -19.37
CA ILE A 613 -5.03 6.18 -19.38
C ILE A 613 -4.90 6.82 -20.76
N VAL A 614 -3.76 6.65 -21.45
CA VAL A 614 -3.59 7.09 -22.84
C VAL A 614 -4.66 6.47 -23.73
N ASP A 615 -4.85 5.15 -23.64
CA ASP A 615 -5.88 4.44 -24.42
C ASP A 615 -7.29 4.96 -24.14
N LEU A 616 -7.63 5.15 -22.86
CA LEU A 616 -8.92 5.72 -22.46
C LEU A 616 -9.11 7.13 -23.05
N LEU A 617 -8.13 8.00 -22.93
CA LEU A 617 -8.21 9.37 -23.42
C LEU A 617 -8.38 9.42 -24.95
N LEU A 618 -7.60 8.63 -25.69
CA LEU A 618 -7.70 8.51 -27.14
C LEU A 618 -9.07 7.94 -27.57
N TYR A 619 -9.60 6.96 -26.84
CA TYR A 619 -10.95 6.45 -27.06
C TYR A 619 -12.03 7.53 -26.84
N HIS A 620 -11.82 8.41 -25.87
CA HIS A 620 -12.71 9.53 -25.58
C HIS A 620 -12.44 10.78 -26.43
N GLY A 621 -11.57 10.70 -27.46
CA GLY A 621 -11.36 11.78 -28.44
C GLY A 621 -10.34 12.83 -28.02
N ALA A 622 -9.40 12.48 -27.14
CA ALA A 622 -8.18 13.27 -26.98
C ALA A 622 -7.33 13.14 -28.26
N GLU A 623 -6.73 14.25 -28.68
CA GLU A 623 -5.91 14.30 -29.89
C GLU A 623 -4.52 14.85 -29.53
N ASP A 624 -3.48 14.21 -30.07
CA ASP A 624 -2.12 14.72 -29.96
C ASP A 624 -1.85 15.65 -31.16
N LEU A 625 -1.97 16.95 -30.94
CA LEU A 625 -1.84 17.97 -31.98
C LEU A 625 -0.57 18.80 -31.77
N CYS A 626 0.02 19.29 -32.87
CA CYS A 626 1.15 20.22 -32.79
C CYS A 626 0.75 21.50 -32.04
N LEU A 627 1.60 21.95 -31.13
CA LEU A 627 1.42 23.20 -30.40
C LEU A 627 2.10 24.36 -31.15
N SER A 628 1.48 25.55 -31.11
CA SER A 628 2.05 26.76 -31.70
C SER A 628 3.08 27.39 -30.75
N CYS A 629 4.34 27.41 -31.17
CA CYS A 629 5.40 28.11 -30.45
C CYS A 629 5.52 29.55 -30.95
N ASN A 630 4.85 30.51 -30.29
CA ASN A 630 5.17 31.91 -30.49
C ASN A 630 6.28 32.32 -29.52
N SER A 631 7.39 32.82 -30.05
CA SER A 631 8.59 33.28 -29.32
C SER A 631 8.38 34.55 -28.49
N SER A 632 7.14 34.94 -28.20
CA SER A 632 6.78 36.22 -27.57
C SER A 632 5.88 36.00 -26.35
N GLN A 633 6.47 35.53 -25.25
CA GLN A 633 6.02 35.77 -23.88
C GLN A 633 7.06 35.18 -22.91
N TYR A 634 8.17 35.90 -22.72
CA TYR A 634 9.20 35.54 -21.74
C TYR A 634 9.02 36.34 -20.46
N TRP A 635 8.58 35.66 -19.40
CA TRP A 635 9.05 35.84 -18.01
C TRP A 635 8.84 34.47 -17.34
N THR A 636 9.86 33.62 -17.19
CA THR A 636 10.82 33.69 -16.06
C THR A 636 12.01 32.74 -16.30
N SER A 637 13.05 32.90 -15.48
CA SER A 637 14.33 32.17 -15.51
C SER A 637 14.18 30.64 -15.65
N PHE A 638 15.21 29.99 -16.19
CA PHE A 638 15.29 28.61 -16.70
C PHE A 638 14.72 27.45 -15.83
N HIS A 639 14.14 27.70 -14.65
CA HIS A 639 13.59 26.68 -13.74
C HIS A 639 12.39 27.11 -12.87
N GLN A 640 11.58 28.11 -13.25
CA GLN A 640 10.53 28.62 -12.34
C GLN A 640 9.13 28.75 -12.97
N THR A 641 8.13 28.46 -12.13
CA THR A 641 6.67 28.64 -12.32
C THR A 641 6.33 30.04 -12.84
N ARG A 642 5.43 30.15 -13.83
CA ARG A 642 4.86 31.44 -14.23
C ARG A 642 3.86 31.91 -13.16
N LEU A 643 4.09 33.11 -12.63
CA LEU A 643 3.16 33.80 -11.73
C LEU A 643 2.28 34.73 -12.58
N GLN A 644 0.96 34.54 -12.55
CA GLN A 644 0.01 35.46 -13.20
C GLN A 644 -0.80 36.17 -12.12
N THR A 645 -0.88 37.51 -12.17
CA THR A 645 -1.78 38.29 -11.30
C THR A 645 -3.19 38.26 -11.88
N ILE A 646 -4.20 38.19 -11.01
CA ILE A 646 -5.61 38.33 -11.42
C ILE A 646 -5.95 39.81 -11.71
N ASP A 647 -5.18 40.74 -11.13
CA ASP A 647 -5.38 42.18 -11.26
C ASP A 647 -4.62 42.77 -12.45
N SER A 648 -5.29 43.59 -13.26
CA SER A 648 -4.74 44.25 -14.46
C SER A 648 -4.31 45.70 -14.21
N GLY A 649 -4.36 46.17 -12.96
CA GLY A 649 -3.97 47.52 -12.58
C GLY A 649 -2.45 47.76 -12.60
N GLU A 650 -2.04 49.01 -12.88
CA GLU A 650 -0.63 49.43 -12.96
C GLU A 650 0.15 49.33 -11.63
N ASN A 651 -0.54 49.08 -10.51
CA ASN A 651 0.05 48.77 -9.21
C ASN A 651 -0.02 47.26 -8.93
N LEU A 652 0.97 46.52 -9.42
CA LEU A 652 1.20 45.09 -9.13
C LEU A 652 1.50 44.89 -7.63
N GLN A 653 0.47 44.91 -6.77
CA GLN A 653 0.57 44.36 -5.43
C GLN A 653 0.31 42.84 -5.52
N MET A 654 1.21 42.01 -4.99
CA MET A 654 1.09 40.54 -4.94
C MET A 654 -0.04 40.08 -4.00
N VAL A 655 -1.29 40.42 -4.30
CA VAL A 655 -2.43 40.14 -3.41
C VAL A 655 -3.31 39.00 -3.97
N ASN A 656 -3.21 38.68 -5.27
CA ASN A 656 -3.94 37.57 -5.92
C ASN A 656 -3.16 37.02 -7.13
N PHE A 657 -2.46 35.89 -6.98
CA PHE A 657 -1.74 35.21 -8.05
C PHE A 657 -2.31 33.81 -8.32
N VAL A 658 -2.18 33.35 -9.56
CA VAL A 658 -2.40 31.95 -9.96
C VAL A 658 -1.09 31.41 -10.50
N PHE A 659 -0.68 30.23 -10.01
CA PHE A 659 0.43 29.50 -10.60
C PHE A 659 -0.10 28.79 -11.86
N LEU A 660 0.67 28.71 -12.93
CA LEU A 660 0.28 27.88 -14.06
C LEU A 660 1.37 26.85 -14.34
N ASP A 661 0.98 25.58 -14.37
CA ASP A 661 1.79 24.50 -14.91
C ASP A 661 1.61 24.43 -16.44
N ASP A 662 2.07 25.48 -17.13
CA ASP A 662 2.01 25.62 -18.58
C ASP A 662 3.31 25.18 -19.27
N HIS A 663 4.14 24.39 -18.56
CA HIS A 663 5.44 23.90 -19.04
C HIS A 663 5.36 23.22 -20.41
N ARG A 664 4.30 22.44 -20.62
CA ARG A 664 3.97 21.81 -21.92
C ARG A 664 3.84 22.85 -23.03
N LEU A 665 3.13 23.95 -22.78
CA LEU A 665 2.87 25.00 -23.76
C LEU A 665 4.14 25.79 -24.05
N ILE A 666 4.93 26.10 -23.03
CA ILE A 666 6.22 26.79 -23.16
C ILE A 666 7.19 25.99 -24.03
N ARG A 667 7.25 24.67 -23.80
CA ARG A 667 8.13 23.79 -24.58
C ARG A 667 7.52 23.30 -25.88
N CYS A 668 6.25 23.60 -26.13
CA CYS A 668 5.46 23.04 -27.22
C CYS A 668 5.50 21.52 -27.28
N GLU A 669 5.54 20.86 -26.12
CA GLU A 669 5.71 19.40 -26.05
C GLU A 669 4.39 18.67 -26.32
N THR A 670 4.40 17.78 -27.31
CA THR A 670 3.29 16.86 -27.61
C THR A 670 3.32 15.64 -26.67
N ALA A 671 2.22 14.88 -26.62
CA ALA A 671 2.17 13.62 -25.88
C ALA A 671 3.18 12.61 -26.45
N MET A 672 3.32 12.57 -27.78
CA MET A 672 4.32 11.77 -28.46
C MET A 672 5.75 12.16 -28.06
N GLU A 673 6.07 13.45 -28.06
CA GLU A 673 7.41 13.91 -27.70
C GLU A 673 7.78 13.54 -26.28
N THR A 674 6.90 13.79 -25.30
CA THR A 674 7.19 13.44 -23.91
C THR A 674 7.27 11.92 -23.69
N ALA A 675 6.48 11.11 -24.41
CA ALA A 675 6.61 9.66 -24.40
C ALA A 675 7.97 9.19 -24.94
N ILE A 676 8.47 9.82 -26.01
CA ILE A 676 9.80 9.55 -26.55
C ILE A 676 10.88 9.94 -25.53
N GLN A 677 10.81 11.16 -24.98
CA GLN A 677 11.77 11.64 -23.99
C GLN A 677 11.92 10.67 -22.81
N ASN A 678 10.80 10.07 -22.37
CA ASN A 678 10.75 9.17 -21.21
C ASN A 678 10.84 7.67 -21.53
N ASP A 679 11.11 7.27 -22.78
CA ASP A 679 11.26 5.87 -23.24
C ASP A 679 9.99 5.00 -23.21
N HIS A 680 8.81 5.62 -23.29
CA HIS A 680 7.52 4.92 -23.26
C HIS A 680 7.13 4.38 -24.63
N THR A 681 7.85 3.36 -25.09
CA THR A 681 7.71 2.79 -26.45
C THR A 681 6.27 2.38 -26.79
N GLU A 682 5.56 1.72 -25.87
CA GLU A 682 4.18 1.26 -26.09
C GLU A 682 3.21 2.42 -26.30
N ILE A 683 3.41 3.55 -25.62
CA ILE A 683 2.62 4.76 -25.81
C ILE A 683 2.89 5.37 -27.18
N VAL A 684 4.15 5.40 -27.62
CA VAL A 684 4.52 5.87 -28.97
C VAL A 684 3.85 5.00 -30.05
N GLU A 685 3.85 3.68 -29.87
CA GLU A 685 3.15 2.75 -30.78
C GLU A 685 1.66 3.05 -30.88
N ILE A 686 1.00 3.28 -29.75
CA ILE A 686 -0.44 3.56 -29.73
C ILE A 686 -0.77 4.94 -30.34
N LEU A 687 0.04 5.95 -30.06
CA LEU A 687 -0.13 7.29 -30.67
C LEU A 687 0.00 7.22 -32.19
N LEU A 688 1.02 6.52 -32.70
CA LEU A 688 1.22 6.32 -34.15
C LEU A 688 0.14 5.49 -34.83
N LYS A 689 -0.49 4.54 -34.10
CA LYS A 689 -1.67 3.81 -34.60
C LYS A 689 -2.88 4.73 -34.79
N ARG A 690 -2.96 5.85 -34.07
CA ARG A 690 -4.07 6.81 -34.16
C ARG A 690 -3.86 7.86 -35.23
N SER A 691 -2.70 8.52 -35.23
CA SER A 691 -2.31 9.50 -36.24
C SER A 691 -0.79 9.61 -36.34
N ASN A 692 -0.32 9.89 -37.55
CA ASN A 692 1.08 10.18 -37.85
C ASN A 692 1.38 11.70 -37.93
N ASP A 693 0.37 12.58 -37.78
CA ASP A 693 0.54 14.03 -37.93
C ASP A 693 1.62 14.59 -36.98
N THR A 694 1.74 13.96 -35.81
CA THR A 694 2.69 14.33 -34.77
C THR A 694 4.14 14.10 -35.15
N LEU A 695 4.44 13.24 -36.13
CA LEU A 695 5.80 13.00 -36.63
C LEU A 695 6.50 14.26 -37.13
N ARG A 696 5.72 15.27 -37.54
CA ARG A 696 6.19 16.54 -38.10
C ARG A 696 6.14 17.69 -37.10
N CYS A 697 5.55 17.50 -35.92
CA CYS A 697 5.53 18.54 -34.89
C CYS A 697 6.95 18.91 -34.46
N ARG A 698 7.10 20.14 -33.98
CA ARG A 698 8.37 20.66 -33.49
C ARG A 698 8.18 21.25 -32.12
N GLU A 699 8.95 20.78 -31.16
CA GLU A 699 9.07 21.40 -29.86
C GLU A 699 9.75 22.78 -29.94
N SER A 700 9.81 23.50 -28.83
CA SER A 700 10.38 24.86 -28.72
C SER A 700 11.80 25.02 -29.26
N GLY A 701 12.64 23.97 -29.21
CA GLY A 701 13.96 23.91 -29.82
C GLY A 701 14.00 23.54 -31.30
N GLY A 702 12.84 23.43 -31.96
CA GLY A 702 12.67 23.16 -33.39
C GLY A 702 12.84 21.69 -33.81
N ARG A 703 13.04 20.75 -32.87
CA ARG A 703 13.29 19.33 -33.19
C ARG A 703 11.99 18.57 -33.43
N ALA A 704 11.99 17.76 -34.48
CA ALA A 704 10.94 16.76 -34.70
C ALA A 704 11.13 15.52 -33.79
N PRO A 705 10.07 14.73 -33.52
CA PRO A 705 10.11 13.52 -32.69
C PRO A 705 11.29 12.57 -32.94
N ILE A 706 11.67 12.35 -34.20
CA ILE A 706 12.81 11.49 -34.56
C ILE A 706 14.15 12.02 -34.01
N PHE A 707 14.36 13.34 -34.04
CA PHE A 707 15.56 13.97 -33.48
C PHE A 707 15.51 14.02 -31.95
N THR A 708 14.31 14.09 -31.37
CA THR A 708 14.12 13.91 -29.92
C THR A 708 14.52 12.50 -29.50
N ALA A 709 14.14 11.45 -30.25
CA ALA A 709 14.58 10.08 -29.98
C ALA A 709 16.11 9.93 -30.02
N LEU A 710 16.79 10.58 -30.98
CA LEU A 710 18.26 10.61 -31.04
C LEU A 710 18.89 11.33 -29.85
N LYS A 711 18.41 12.55 -29.53
CA LYS A 711 18.90 13.36 -28.41
C LYS A 711 18.86 12.59 -27.09
N PHE A 712 17.78 11.86 -26.84
CA PHE A 712 17.58 11.08 -25.62
C PHE A 712 18.06 9.62 -25.74
N LYS A 713 18.75 9.25 -26.82
CA LYS A 713 19.33 7.91 -27.07
C LYS A 713 18.30 6.77 -27.00
N ARG A 714 17.11 6.97 -27.57
CA ARG A 714 15.97 6.04 -27.57
C ARG A 714 15.98 5.14 -28.80
N SER A 715 16.94 4.23 -28.91
CA SER A 715 17.20 3.46 -30.14
C SER A 715 16.00 2.66 -30.66
N LYS A 716 15.20 2.05 -29.76
CA LYS A 716 14.00 1.29 -30.17
C LYS A 716 12.96 2.20 -30.81
N ILE A 717 12.66 3.31 -30.14
CA ILE A 717 11.72 4.31 -30.61
C ILE A 717 12.23 4.95 -31.90
N PHE A 718 13.53 5.27 -31.99
CA PHE A 718 14.14 5.79 -33.22
C PHE A 718 13.93 4.87 -34.42
N ASN A 719 14.22 3.57 -34.28
CA ASN A 719 13.99 2.59 -35.35
C ASN A 719 12.50 2.54 -35.74
N LEU A 720 11.62 2.54 -34.74
CA LEU A 720 10.18 2.54 -34.94
C LEU A 720 9.71 3.78 -35.73
N LEU A 721 10.20 4.97 -35.38
CA LEU A 721 9.88 6.22 -36.10
C LEU A 721 10.43 6.21 -37.52
N ILE A 722 11.65 5.71 -37.74
CA ILE A 722 12.21 5.56 -39.09
C ILE A 722 11.35 4.65 -39.96
N HIS A 723 10.95 3.49 -39.44
CA HIS A 723 10.10 2.58 -40.19
C HIS A 723 8.78 3.23 -40.59
N GLN A 724 8.15 3.96 -39.67
CA GLN A 724 6.90 4.65 -39.93
C GLN A 724 7.05 5.77 -40.97
N ILE A 725 8.11 6.60 -40.87
CA ILE A 725 8.39 7.68 -41.84
C ILE A 725 8.67 7.14 -43.23
N ILE A 726 9.47 6.05 -43.34
CA ILE A 726 9.74 5.40 -44.63
C ILE A 726 8.44 4.88 -45.25
N ASN A 727 7.57 4.25 -44.45
CA ASN A 727 6.28 3.76 -44.93
C ASN A 727 5.40 4.90 -45.49
N GLU A 728 5.34 6.06 -44.82
CA GLU A 728 4.60 7.22 -45.36
C GLU A 728 5.15 7.72 -46.69
N LEU A 729 6.47 7.81 -46.83
CA LEU A 729 7.12 8.24 -48.08
C LEU A 729 6.83 7.26 -49.22
N TRP A 730 6.89 5.95 -48.96
CA TRP A 730 6.54 4.93 -49.94
C TRP A 730 5.06 5.00 -50.36
N ILE A 731 4.15 5.21 -49.42
CA ILE A 731 2.72 5.38 -49.72
C ILE A 731 2.48 6.65 -50.54
N ALA A 732 3.11 7.78 -50.19
CA ALA A 732 3.00 9.02 -50.95
C ALA A 732 3.51 8.86 -52.38
N MET A 733 4.66 8.21 -52.58
CA MET A 733 5.18 7.90 -53.92
C MET A 733 4.24 7.00 -54.73
N LEU A 734 3.61 6.01 -54.11
CA LEU A 734 2.63 5.14 -54.77
C LEU A 734 1.33 5.87 -55.16
N ILE A 735 0.90 6.85 -54.35
CA ILE A 735 -0.25 7.71 -54.65
C ILE A 735 0.08 8.64 -55.82
N ASP A 736 1.26 9.26 -55.84
CA ASP A 736 1.71 10.11 -56.96
C ASP A 736 1.87 9.31 -58.26
N LEU A 737 2.34 8.06 -58.19
CA LEU A 737 2.37 7.17 -59.35
C LEU A 737 0.97 6.81 -59.86
N LYS A 738 -0.02 6.66 -58.98
CA LYS A 738 -1.42 6.43 -59.36
C LYS A 738 -2.10 7.68 -59.91
N SER A 739 -1.83 8.87 -59.39
CA SER A 739 -2.38 10.12 -59.92
C SER A 739 -1.81 10.43 -61.32
N LEU A 740 -0.53 10.11 -61.56
CA LEU A 740 0.08 10.14 -62.90
C LEU A 740 -0.57 9.13 -63.86
N SER A 741 -0.97 7.94 -63.40
CA SER A 741 -1.65 6.94 -64.24
C SER A 741 -3.09 7.31 -64.64
N HIS A 742 -3.70 8.31 -63.99
CA HIS A 742 -5.01 8.86 -64.38
C HIS A 742 -4.91 10.11 -65.28
N MET A 743 -3.70 10.63 -65.53
CA MET A 743 -3.46 11.70 -66.52
C MET A 743 -3.00 11.18 -67.89
N SER A 744 -3.10 9.87 -68.13
CA SER A 744 -2.90 9.26 -69.44
C SER A 744 -4.11 8.42 -69.83
N ILE A 745 -5.03 9.04 -70.58
CA ILE A 745 -5.64 8.58 -71.84
C ILE A 745 -6.18 9.83 -72.55
#